data_AF-A0AAN0JZI7-F1
#
_entry.id   AF-A0AAN0JZI7-F1
#
_cell.length_a   1.000
_cell.length_b   1.000
_cell.length_c   1.000
_cell.angle_alpha   90.00
_cell.angle_beta   90.00
_cell.angle_gamma   90.00
#
_symmetry.space_group_name_H-M   'P 1'
#
loop_
_entity.id
_entity.type
_entity.pdbx_description
1 polymer ?
#
loop_
_entity_poly.entity_id
_entity_poly.type
_entity_poly.pdbx_seq_one_letter_code
_entity_poly.pdbx_strand_id
1 'polypeptide(L)'
;MLLGSAGTGKTCLKRSLMEEPFNPHTTSTIVSDVSSVRPFEHEWQTRRNKWSEATEDDEIKELARLFKSSLSESSSHVSSESSLVSASLDVSPAKSSAKPSDLDAKIKSLLKRARTYKATESHVQPFLHIWDCGGQPVFLEILPAFLTPRTMFLLLFDASKDFRERWQSRQNTPDGEVLFGEVVNESTSNLMAKWMSTIHSYLMKHSKDDSRRSYFMVEHNIDDTSSPSLYCVGTRGDKLNEERKEEIKKQIQSLYQKKEFSDLIKDVLIVDNTTSGRGEDEDPSITELRGAIDDFINNLVVKTPVNWFLFRKVLQELKQNIISVSDAIAIGEACHIPARDVPVVLKFYHELGVLLFYPKIKSLTKKVILSPKWFVDTIGKVFPLEKGWRGGKKWYLLRNKGILVQSLYQELWQSSGIDPEEIIELLVHFRLAAPVQTEDYDSTSKQYFLPAVLQGYTGDPNEVRLGYELRASPVHITFSTGYVPPGFFTRLATTVATNASVKLNIDDDTAAPVYRNRVCFSYGCPSDDIVLTDINQAIQVDVLRYVPEGLHPVPFKTVCLQILELLNECCQKVEDTLDIYHRRDPYMLLGLYAYQKSSRKIQYVCQCSPSSEVHYINDFDAKKQTCFDPVVYCKMKRTPRSLTINESMWFKGNLSQEKHQETPYSGKTDDDSTKPTIQEVESTTIQSPTQISESNDSQQK
;
A
#
# COMPACT_ATOMS: atom_id res chain seq x y z
N MET A 1 -7.76 9.52 -5.27
CA MET A 1 -6.48 8.78 -5.31
C MET A 1 -6.54 7.74 -6.43
N LEU A 2 -5.53 7.66 -7.29
CA LEU A 2 -5.47 6.73 -8.42
C LEU A 2 -4.55 5.56 -8.06
N LEU A 3 -5.05 4.31 -8.16
CA LEU A 3 -4.35 3.09 -7.75
C LEU A 3 -4.24 2.08 -8.91
N GLY A 4 -3.41 1.05 -8.75
CA GLY A 4 -3.20 -0.04 -9.71
C GLY A 4 -1.76 -0.17 -10.20
N SER A 5 -1.44 -1.22 -10.96
CA SER A 5 -0.07 -1.57 -11.40
C SER A 5 0.57 -0.56 -12.37
N ALA A 6 1.89 -0.62 -12.55
CA ALA A 6 2.62 0.34 -13.39
C ALA A 6 2.26 0.16 -14.88
N GLY A 7 1.93 1.27 -15.56
CA GLY A 7 1.51 1.26 -16.97
C GLY A 7 0.00 1.16 -17.23
N THR A 8 -0.86 1.09 -16.21
CA THR A 8 -2.34 1.05 -16.34
C THR A 8 -3.01 2.38 -16.69
N GLY A 9 -2.24 3.39 -17.14
CA GLY A 9 -2.82 4.64 -17.66
C GLY A 9 -3.33 5.66 -16.62
N LYS A 10 -3.00 5.54 -15.33
CA LYS A 10 -3.42 6.51 -14.28
C LYS A 10 -3.15 7.97 -14.63
N THR A 11 -1.94 8.28 -15.07
CA THR A 11 -1.55 9.63 -15.48
C THR A 11 -2.33 10.09 -16.72
N CYS A 12 -2.66 9.18 -17.65
CA CYS A 12 -3.55 9.46 -18.77
C CYS A 12 -5.00 9.72 -18.31
N LEU A 13 -5.49 9.01 -17.28
CA LEU A 13 -6.81 9.26 -16.70
C LEU A 13 -6.86 10.59 -15.93
N LYS A 14 -5.81 10.96 -15.18
CA LYS A 14 -5.65 12.31 -14.58
C LYS A 14 -5.78 13.38 -15.67
N ARG A 15 -5.07 13.21 -16.79
CA ARG A 15 -5.18 14.09 -17.97
C ARG A 15 -6.60 14.09 -18.57
N SER A 16 -7.25 12.93 -18.68
CA SER A 16 -8.62 12.83 -19.20
C SER A 16 -9.65 13.53 -18.33
N LEU A 17 -9.57 13.40 -17.01
CA LEU A 17 -10.43 14.14 -16.09
C LEU A 17 -10.30 15.65 -16.33
N MET A 18 -9.07 16.13 -16.55
CA MET A 18 -8.73 17.51 -16.95
C MET A 18 -8.98 17.84 -18.44
N GLU A 19 -9.78 17.04 -19.16
CA GLU A 19 -10.08 17.13 -20.60
C GLU A 19 -8.85 17.30 -21.52
N GLU A 20 -7.65 16.88 -21.08
CA GLU A 20 -6.43 17.12 -21.86
C GLU A 20 -6.31 16.13 -23.01
N PRO A 21 -5.92 16.59 -24.22
CA PRO A 21 -5.70 15.70 -25.36
C PRO A 21 -4.79 14.52 -25.00
N PHE A 22 -5.19 13.34 -25.46
CA PHE A 22 -4.43 12.11 -25.26
C PHE A 22 -2.97 12.27 -25.71
N ASN A 23 -2.03 11.92 -24.82
CA ASN A 23 -0.61 11.92 -25.11
C ASN A 23 -0.05 10.49 -24.99
N PRO A 24 0.31 9.80 -26.09
CA PRO A 24 0.87 8.45 -26.04
C PRO A 24 2.26 8.41 -25.37
N HIS A 25 2.97 9.54 -25.33
CA HIS A 25 4.28 9.70 -24.68
C HIS A 25 4.16 10.18 -23.22
N THR A 26 3.00 10.02 -22.58
CA THR A 26 2.85 10.30 -21.14
C THR A 26 3.82 9.41 -20.35
N THR A 27 4.72 10.04 -19.60
CA THR A 27 5.69 9.36 -18.72
C THR A 27 4.99 8.64 -17.58
N SER A 28 5.63 7.63 -17.00
CA SER A 28 5.06 6.90 -15.86
C SER A 28 5.44 7.54 -14.53
N THR A 29 4.44 7.85 -13.71
CA THR A 29 4.62 8.40 -12.36
C THR A 29 5.55 7.53 -11.51
N ILE A 30 6.71 8.09 -11.17
CA ILE A 30 7.70 7.51 -10.27
C ILE A 30 7.28 7.85 -8.85
N VAL A 31 6.97 6.82 -8.05
CA VAL A 31 6.47 6.93 -6.67
C VAL A 31 5.13 7.67 -6.58
N SER A 32 5.03 8.99 -6.62
CA SER A 32 3.70 9.66 -6.69
C SER A 32 3.74 11.05 -7.30
N ASP A 33 2.62 11.44 -7.90
CA ASP A 33 2.32 12.82 -8.21
C ASP A 33 1.08 13.29 -7.45
N VAL A 34 1.09 14.55 -6.99
CA VAL A 34 0.02 15.13 -6.16
C VAL A 34 -0.27 16.55 -6.66
N SER A 35 -1.48 16.76 -7.15
CA SER A 35 -1.94 18.03 -7.74
C SER A 35 -3.27 18.49 -7.17
N SER A 36 -3.41 19.78 -6.90
CA SER A 36 -4.68 20.42 -6.55
C SER A 36 -5.41 20.80 -7.84
N VAL A 37 -6.62 20.29 -8.05
CA VAL A 37 -7.43 20.46 -9.26
C VAL A 37 -8.75 21.16 -8.92
N ARG A 38 -9.20 22.04 -9.81
CA ARG A 38 -10.48 22.75 -9.74
C ARG A 38 -11.43 22.14 -10.79
N PRO A 39 -12.51 21.43 -10.37
CA PRO A 39 -13.40 20.72 -11.30
C PRO A 39 -14.49 21.60 -11.94
N PHE A 40 -14.61 22.88 -11.58
CA PHE A 40 -15.72 23.73 -12.04
C PHE A 40 -15.30 25.13 -12.50
N GLU A 41 -15.92 25.58 -13.59
CA GLU A 41 -16.34 26.97 -13.76
C GLU A 41 -17.69 27.00 -14.51
N HIS A 42 -18.66 27.78 -14.02
CA HIS A 42 -20.00 27.86 -14.62
C HIS A 42 -20.04 28.90 -15.76
N GLU A 43 -20.67 28.50 -16.86
CA GLU A 43 -21.48 29.29 -17.78
C GLU A 43 -21.14 30.79 -18.07
N TRP A 44 -20.79 31.04 -19.35
CA TRP A 44 -20.79 32.35 -20.05
C TRP A 44 -19.63 33.33 -19.81
N GLN A 45 -18.48 33.05 -20.44
CA GLN A 45 -18.16 33.75 -21.72
C GLN A 45 -16.93 33.21 -22.49
N THR A 46 -16.22 32.18 -22.00
CA THR A 46 -15.21 31.46 -22.80
C THR A 46 -15.56 29.98 -22.98
N ARG A 47 -15.23 29.41 -24.15
CA ARG A 47 -15.79 28.14 -24.66
C ARG A 47 -15.15 26.86 -24.08
N ARG A 48 -14.94 26.72 -22.77
CA ARG A 48 -14.38 25.49 -22.15
C ARG A 48 -14.91 25.22 -20.74
N ASN A 49 -15.68 24.15 -20.56
CA ASN A 49 -16.21 23.68 -19.26
C ASN A 49 -15.16 22.88 -18.45
N LYS A 50 -13.90 23.34 -18.48
CA LYS A 50 -12.73 22.47 -18.38
C LYS A 50 -12.12 22.43 -16.98
N TRP A 51 -12.09 21.23 -16.39
CA TRP A 51 -11.28 20.89 -15.22
C TRP A 51 -9.81 21.28 -15.43
N SER A 52 -9.18 21.89 -14.42
CA SER A 52 -7.80 22.41 -14.53
C SER A 52 -7.02 22.36 -13.21
N GLU A 53 -5.68 22.38 -13.30
CA GLU A 53 -4.81 22.50 -12.13
C GLU A 53 -4.94 23.89 -11.49
N ALA A 54 -5.17 23.93 -10.17
CA ALA A 54 -5.57 25.13 -9.46
C ALA A 54 -4.40 26.11 -9.28
N THR A 55 -4.57 27.36 -9.73
CA THR A 55 -3.55 28.40 -9.58
C THR A 55 -3.63 29.09 -8.21
N GLU A 56 -2.55 29.77 -7.82
CA GLU A 56 -2.53 30.65 -6.64
C GLU A 56 -3.60 31.75 -6.71
N ASP A 57 -4.00 32.14 -7.92
CA ASP A 57 -5.02 33.17 -8.15
C ASP A 57 -6.45 32.62 -7.96
N ASP A 58 -6.72 31.38 -8.35
CA ASP A 58 -7.98 30.67 -8.04
C ASP A 58 -8.15 30.51 -6.53
N GLU A 59 -7.08 30.12 -5.85
CA GLU A 59 -7.04 29.96 -4.40
C GLU A 59 -7.29 31.27 -3.64
N ILE A 60 -6.98 32.43 -4.23
CA ILE A 60 -7.22 33.77 -3.66
C ILE A 60 -8.60 34.33 -4.03
N LYS A 61 -9.10 34.06 -5.25
CA LYS A 61 -10.50 34.33 -5.60
C LYS A 61 -11.45 33.60 -4.66
N GLU A 62 -11.15 32.34 -4.33
CA GLU A 62 -11.96 31.56 -3.40
C GLU A 62 -11.88 32.09 -1.95
N LEU A 63 -10.71 32.52 -1.50
CA LEU A 63 -10.57 33.23 -0.21
C LEU A 63 -11.47 34.48 -0.16
N ALA A 64 -11.57 35.23 -1.26
CA ALA A 64 -12.46 36.40 -1.36
C ALA A 64 -13.95 36.02 -1.34
N ARG A 65 -14.35 34.95 -2.04
CA ARG A 65 -15.73 34.42 -2.01
C ARG A 65 -16.13 34.00 -0.58
N LEU A 66 -15.27 33.25 0.10
CA LEU A 66 -15.50 32.75 1.48
C LEU A 66 -15.65 33.88 2.51
N PHE A 67 -14.88 34.98 2.40
CA PHE A 67 -15.09 36.16 3.24
C PHE A 67 -16.40 36.89 2.91
N LYS A 68 -16.80 36.96 1.64
CA LYS A 68 -18.07 37.60 1.25
C LYS A 68 -19.28 36.80 1.74
N SER A 69 -19.29 35.47 1.60
CA SER A 69 -20.41 34.62 2.02
C SER A 69 -20.61 34.63 3.54
N SER A 70 -19.54 34.42 4.31
CA SER A 70 -19.60 34.45 5.79
C SER A 70 -20.07 35.80 6.35
N LEU A 71 -19.67 36.93 5.74
CA LEU A 71 -20.22 38.25 6.09
C LEU A 71 -21.72 38.34 5.77
N SER A 72 -22.18 37.79 4.63
CA SER A 72 -23.59 37.87 4.23
C SER A 72 -24.55 37.00 5.04
N GLU A 73 -24.08 35.90 5.66
CA GLU A 73 -24.89 35.15 6.64
C GLU A 73 -25.01 35.94 7.96
N SER A 74 -23.93 36.61 8.38
CA SER A 74 -23.88 37.34 9.66
C SER A 74 -24.80 38.57 9.73
N SER A 75 -25.07 39.23 8.59
CA SER A 75 -25.88 40.47 8.55
C SER A 75 -27.38 40.27 8.84
N SER A 76 -27.83 39.03 8.98
CA SER A 76 -29.19 38.69 9.47
C SER A 76 -29.44 39.20 10.90
N HIS A 77 -28.39 39.41 11.70
CA HIS A 77 -28.46 40.11 12.99
C HIS A 77 -27.29 41.10 13.15
N VAL A 78 -27.61 42.34 13.56
CA VAL A 78 -26.71 43.50 13.74
C VAL A 78 -26.31 44.23 12.45
N SER A 79 -26.86 45.43 12.29
CA SER A 79 -26.56 46.38 11.21
C SER A 79 -25.32 47.23 11.51
N SER A 80 -24.15 46.86 10.97
CA SER A 80 -22.97 47.76 10.81
C SER A 80 -21.90 47.15 9.90
N GLU A 81 -21.81 47.60 8.64
CA GLU A 81 -20.81 47.12 7.65
C GLU A 81 -19.34 47.54 7.94
N SER A 82 -19.02 48.06 9.13
CA SER A 82 -17.75 48.76 9.40
C SER A 82 -16.98 48.26 10.64
N SER A 83 -17.65 47.63 11.61
CA SER A 83 -17.10 47.39 12.95
C SER A 83 -16.47 46.01 13.17
N LEU A 84 -16.93 44.95 12.49
CA LEU A 84 -16.36 43.60 12.68
C LEU A 84 -14.98 43.42 12.00
N VAL A 85 -14.79 44.06 10.85
CA VAL A 85 -13.53 44.01 10.07
C VAL A 85 -12.41 44.83 10.73
N SER A 86 -12.75 45.78 11.61
CA SER A 86 -11.81 46.55 12.42
C SER A 86 -11.50 45.87 13.75
N ALA A 87 -12.51 45.36 14.47
CA ALA A 87 -12.31 44.73 15.78
C ALA A 87 -11.58 43.38 15.75
N SER A 88 -11.67 42.62 14.65
CA SER A 88 -11.16 41.24 14.61
C SER A 88 -9.69 41.12 14.18
N LEU A 89 -8.99 42.22 13.86
CA LEU A 89 -7.68 42.20 13.17
C LEU A 89 -6.52 42.86 13.94
N ASP A 90 -6.66 43.12 15.24
CA ASP A 90 -5.54 43.48 16.13
C ASP A 90 -4.66 42.25 16.42
N VAL A 91 -3.85 41.86 15.42
CA VAL A 91 -2.83 40.82 15.52
C VAL A 91 -1.75 41.27 16.52
N SER A 92 -1.92 40.86 17.77
CA SER A 92 -0.94 41.08 18.83
C SER A 92 0.26 40.14 18.64
N PRO A 93 1.51 40.64 18.75
CA PRO A 93 2.69 39.87 18.33
C PRO A 93 3.02 38.71 19.28
N ALA A 94 2.61 37.50 18.90
CA ALA A 94 3.08 36.26 19.50
C ALA A 94 4.59 36.06 19.23
N LYS A 95 5.31 35.53 20.23
CA LYS A 95 6.78 35.38 20.17
C LYS A 95 7.17 34.09 19.45
N SER A 96 7.39 34.14 18.15
CA SER A 96 7.85 33.01 17.32
C SER A 96 9.28 33.19 16.79
N SER A 97 9.84 32.10 16.24
CA SER A 97 11.19 32.02 15.66
C SER A 97 11.27 32.52 14.21
N ALA A 98 10.17 32.50 13.46
CA ALA A 98 10.03 33.32 12.26
C ALA A 98 9.92 34.80 12.67
N LYS A 99 10.50 35.73 11.90
CA LYS A 99 10.37 37.17 12.22
C LYS A 99 8.88 37.56 12.17
N PRO A 100 8.24 37.97 13.28
CA PRO A 100 6.77 38.13 13.31
C PRO A 100 6.25 39.13 12.26
N SER A 101 7.05 40.15 11.93
CA SER A 101 6.78 41.12 10.88
C SER A 101 6.56 40.53 9.48
N ASP A 102 7.15 39.37 9.16
CA ASP A 102 6.99 38.72 7.84
C ASP A 102 5.70 37.92 7.74
N LEU A 103 5.34 37.18 8.80
CA LEU A 103 4.06 36.46 8.87
C LEU A 103 2.88 37.44 8.80
N ASP A 104 2.94 38.50 9.58
CA ASP A 104 2.00 39.62 9.54
C ASP A 104 1.89 40.23 8.14
N ALA A 105 3.02 40.48 7.48
CA ALA A 105 3.05 41.03 6.13
C ALA A 105 2.43 40.06 5.11
N LYS A 106 2.69 38.76 5.21
CA LYS A 106 2.07 37.74 4.34
C LYS A 106 0.56 37.66 4.53
N ILE A 107 0.06 37.60 5.77
CA ILE A 107 -1.38 37.60 6.07
C ILE A 107 -2.03 38.89 5.55
N LYS A 108 -1.46 40.06 5.87
CA LYS A 108 -1.97 41.37 5.41
C LYS A 108 -1.92 41.51 3.88
N SER A 109 -0.94 40.89 3.21
CA SER A 109 -0.84 40.83 1.74
C SER A 109 -1.90 39.91 1.13
N LEU A 110 -2.09 38.69 1.64
CA LEU A 110 -3.16 37.77 1.21
C LEU A 110 -4.55 38.40 1.36
N LEU A 111 -4.84 39.00 2.53
CA LEU A 111 -6.10 39.71 2.77
C LEU A 111 -6.28 40.91 1.84
N LYS A 112 -5.20 41.63 1.49
CA LYS A 112 -5.24 42.73 0.50
C LYS A 112 -5.53 42.21 -0.91
N ARG A 113 -4.90 41.10 -1.33
CA ARG A 113 -5.13 40.44 -2.64
C ARG A 113 -6.57 39.92 -2.76
N ALA A 114 -7.10 39.31 -1.70
CA ALA A 114 -8.50 38.91 -1.64
C ALA A 114 -9.46 40.12 -1.74
N ARG A 115 -9.18 41.21 -1.00
CA ARG A 115 -10.00 42.45 -1.04
C ARG A 115 -9.98 43.18 -2.39
N THR A 116 -8.97 42.98 -3.23
CA THR A 116 -8.97 43.53 -4.61
C THR A 116 -9.92 42.77 -5.55
N TYR A 117 -10.36 41.56 -5.21
CA TYR A 117 -11.34 40.82 -6.00
C TYR A 117 -12.78 41.23 -5.69
N LYS A 118 -13.41 41.93 -6.64
CA LYS A 118 -14.87 42.11 -6.68
C LYS A 118 -15.56 40.81 -7.06
N ALA A 119 -15.69 39.89 -6.11
CA ALA A 119 -16.50 38.69 -6.28
C ALA A 119 -17.96 39.07 -6.58
N THR A 120 -18.43 38.81 -7.80
CA THR A 120 -19.83 39.03 -8.22
C THR A 120 -20.77 38.08 -7.48
N GLU A 121 -20.41 36.80 -7.46
CA GLU A 121 -21.20 35.70 -6.88
C GLU A 121 -20.78 35.33 -5.45
N SER A 122 -21.49 34.36 -4.88
CA SER A 122 -21.32 33.83 -3.52
C SER A 122 -21.13 32.30 -3.47
N HIS A 123 -21.17 31.60 -4.61
CA HIS A 123 -20.99 30.14 -4.66
C HIS A 123 -19.55 29.76 -4.34
N VAL A 124 -19.38 29.02 -3.25
CA VAL A 124 -18.11 28.44 -2.81
C VAL A 124 -17.73 27.28 -3.72
N GLN A 125 -16.46 27.20 -4.13
CA GLN A 125 -15.96 26.15 -5.03
C GLN A 125 -14.91 25.25 -4.36
N PRO A 126 -15.12 23.92 -4.35
CA PRO A 126 -14.20 22.97 -3.72
C PRO A 126 -12.94 22.71 -4.57
N PHE A 127 -11.85 22.34 -3.89
CA PHE A 127 -10.60 21.89 -4.53
C PHE A 127 -10.40 20.39 -4.31
N LEU A 128 -10.10 19.66 -5.38
CA LEU A 128 -9.82 18.22 -5.36
C LEU A 128 -8.30 17.97 -5.31
N HIS A 129 -7.83 17.11 -4.40
CA HIS A 129 -6.42 16.71 -4.34
C HIS A 129 -6.22 15.36 -5.04
N ILE A 130 -5.80 15.39 -6.30
CA ILE A 130 -5.53 14.19 -7.09
C ILE A 130 -4.12 13.68 -6.76
N TRP A 131 -4.07 12.63 -5.96
CA TRP A 131 -2.91 11.75 -5.82
C TRP A 131 -2.93 10.72 -6.96
N ASP A 132 -2.03 10.87 -7.95
CA ASP A 132 -1.67 9.82 -8.90
C ASP A 132 -0.54 8.99 -8.31
N CYS A 133 -0.83 7.73 -7.94
CA CYS A 133 0.13 6.89 -7.25
C CYS A 133 0.86 5.96 -8.22
N GLY A 134 2.18 5.90 -8.10
CA GLY A 134 3.04 5.00 -8.85
C GLY A 134 2.65 3.54 -8.65
N GLY A 135 2.63 2.78 -9.76
CA GLY A 135 2.24 1.37 -9.75
C GLY A 135 3.39 0.39 -9.55
N GLN A 136 4.57 0.87 -9.11
CA GLN A 136 5.76 0.04 -8.93
C GLN A 136 5.58 -0.91 -7.74
N PRO A 137 5.98 -2.20 -7.83
CA PRO A 137 5.76 -3.20 -6.78
C PRO A 137 6.20 -2.75 -5.37
N VAL A 138 7.37 -2.11 -5.27
CA VAL A 138 7.94 -1.55 -4.03
C VAL A 138 7.07 -0.45 -3.40
N PHE A 139 6.39 0.37 -4.20
CA PHE A 139 5.57 1.47 -3.68
C PHE A 139 4.16 1.01 -3.31
N LEU A 140 3.60 0.01 -4.01
CA LEU A 140 2.31 -0.60 -3.66
C LEU A 140 2.32 -1.18 -2.23
N GLU A 141 3.45 -1.69 -1.75
CA GLU A 141 3.65 -2.15 -0.36
C GLU A 141 3.55 -1.01 0.67
N ILE A 142 3.83 0.23 0.26
CA ILE A 142 4.04 1.39 1.14
C ILE A 142 2.79 2.28 1.17
N LEU A 143 2.08 2.36 0.04
CA LEU A 143 0.82 3.10 -0.13
C LEU A 143 -0.24 2.94 0.98
N PRO A 144 -0.40 1.78 1.67
CA PRO A 144 -1.33 1.68 2.80
C PRO A 144 -1.13 2.76 3.88
N ALA A 145 0.09 3.23 4.10
CA ALA A 145 0.40 4.27 5.09
C ALA A 145 -0.08 5.68 4.71
N PHE A 146 -0.54 5.89 3.47
CA PHE A 146 -1.08 7.16 2.96
C PHE A 146 -2.60 7.14 2.75
N LEU A 147 -3.29 6.05 3.12
CA LEU A 147 -4.75 5.92 2.96
C LEU A 147 -5.52 6.78 3.98
N THR A 148 -6.51 7.54 3.53
CA THR A 148 -7.37 8.37 4.37
C THR A 148 -8.86 8.10 4.09
N PRO A 149 -9.77 8.24 5.07
CA PRO A 149 -11.18 7.87 4.89
C PRO A 149 -11.95 8.81 3.96
N ARG A 150 -11.55 10.08 3.85
CA ARG A 150 -12.23 11.13 3.06
C ARG A 150 -11.78 11.14 1.59
N THR A 151 -11.63 9.96 0.99
CA THR A 151 -11.02 9.76 -0.34
C THR A 151 -11.89 8.90 -1.26
N MET A 152 -12.04 9.34 -2.51
CA MET A 152 -12.44 8.47 -3.62
C MET A 152 -11.22 7.76 -4.19
N PHE A 153 -11.35 6.46 -4.40
CA PHE A 153 -10.34 5.59 -4.97
C PHE A 153 -10.74 5.19 -6.40
N LEU A 154 -9.90 5.54 -7.38
CA LEU A 154 -10.03 5.03 -8.74
C LEU A 154 -8.99 3.90 -8.88
N LEU A 155 -9.46 2.66 -9.00
CA LEU A 155 -8.64 1.46 -9.07
C LEU A 155 -8.48 1.03 -10.53
N LEU A 156 -7.34 1.37 -11.14
CA LEU A 156 -7.14 1.21 -12.57
C LEU A 156 -6.49 -0.11 -12.96
N PHE A 157 -7.00 -0.69 -14.04
CA PHE A 157 -6.42 -1.85 -14.71
C PHE A 157 -6.31 -1.62 -16.22
N ASP A 158 -5.57 -2.49 -16.90
CA ASP A 158 -5.42 -2.50 -18.36
C ASP A 158 -6.47 -3.47 -18.94
N ALA A 159 -7.57 -2.95 -19.49
CA ALA A 159 -8.70 -3.77 -19.92
C ALA A 159 -8.42 -4.53 -21.24
N SER A 160 -7.37 -4.17 -21.98
CA SER A 160 -6.95 -4.92 -23.18
C SER A 160 -6.08 -6.16 -22.86
N LYS A 161 -6.11 -6.65 -21.61
CA LYS A 161 -5.34 -7.81 -21.13
C LYS A 161 -6.23 -8.73 -20.30
N ASP A 162 -5.85 -10.00 -20.18
CA ASP A 162 -6.51 -10.87 -19.22
C ASP A 162 -6.08 -10.50 -17.79
N PHE A 163 -7.03 -9.99 -17.02
CA PHE A 163 -6.88 -9.70 -15.60
C PHE A 163 -6.55 -10.92 -14.71
N ARG A 164 -6.61 -12.15 -15.23
CA ARG A 164 -6.10 -13.37 -14.57
C ARG A 164 -4.60 -13.58 -14.73
N GLU A 165 -3.95 -12.96 -15.73
CA GLU A 165 -2.50 -13.05 -15.93
C GLU A 165 -1.71 -12.30 -14.84
N ARG A 166 -0.48 -12.79 -14.59
CA ARG A 166 0.53 -12.11 -13.77
C ARG A 166 0.87 -10.75 -14.37
N TRP A 167 0.86 -9.69 -13.57
CA TRP A 167 1.15 -8.34 -14.08
C TRP A 167 2.66 -8.05 -14.11
N GLN A 168 3.10 -7.28 -15.12
CA GLN A 168 4.49 -6.82 -15.25
C GLN A 168 4.56 -5.31 -15.01
N SER A 169 5.55 -4.86 -14.23
CA SER A 169 5.80 -3.44 -14.03
C SER A 169 6.29 -2.78 -15.33
N ARG A 170 5.57 -1.78 -15.84
CA ARG A 170 5.98 -0.95 -17.00
C ARG A 170 6.21 0.50 -16.60
N GLN A 171 7.29 1.11 -17.07
CA GLN A 171 7.53 2.56 -17.00
C GLN A 171 7.77 3.12 -18.41
N ASN A 172 7.10 4.22 -18.76
CA ASN A 172 7.44 5.06 -19.92
C ASN A 172 8.43 6.15 -19.47
N THR A 173 9.55 6.30 -20.18
CA THR A 173 10.59 7.31 -19.89
C THR A 173 10.42 8.59 -20.72
N PRO A 174 11.08 9.72 -20.37
CA PRO A 174 10.90 11.02 -21.04
C PRO A 174 11.36 11.06 -22.51
N ASP A 175 12.23 10.14 -22.91
CA ASP A 175 12.68 9.90 -24.29
C ASP A 175 11.67 9.07 -25.13
N GLY A 176 10.63 8.53 -24.50
CA GLY A 176 9.62 7.69 -25.14
C GLY A 176 9.93 6.19 -25.12
N GLU A 177 11.04 5.74 -24.52
CA GLU A 177 11.27 4.31 -24.31
C GLU A 177 10.25 3.69 -23.33
N VAL A 178 10.13 2.36 -23.41
CA VAL A 178 9.27 1.56 -22.54
C VAL A 178 10.12 0.57 -21.75
N LEU A 179 10.33 0.87 -20.48
CA LEU A 179 11.08 0.03 -19.56
C LEU A 179 10.17 -1.01 -18.91
N PHE A 180 10.50 -2.27 -19.12
CA PHE A 180 9.87 -3.40 -18.46
C PHE A 180 10.69 -3.82 -17.23
N GLY A 181 10.01 -3.96 -16.08
CA GLY A 181 10.56 -4.48 -14.84
C GLY A 181 10.14 -5.93 -14.59
N GLU A 182 10.12 -6.35 -13.32
CA GLU A 182 9.72 -7.70 -12.94
C GLU A 182 8.27 -8.03 -13.31
N VAL A 183 8.03 -9.31 -13.62
CA VAL A 183 6.71 -9.93 -13.65
C VAL A 183 6.40 -10.39 -12.23
N VAL A 184 5.39 -9.81 -11.60
CA VAL A 184 5.06 -10.07 -10.19
C VAL A 184 4.34 -11.42 -10.05
N ASN A 185 4.52 -12.12 -8.92
CA ASN A 185 3.81 -13.36 -8.62
C ASN A 185 2.35 -13.12 -8.17
N GLU A 186 1.63 -12.29 -8.92
CA GLU A 186 0.31 -11.78 -8.59
C GLU A 186 -0.44 -11.43 -9.87
N SER A 187 -1.70 -11.85 -9.98
CA SER A 187 -2.56 -11.46 -11.10
C SER A 187 -3.15 -10.07 -10.91
N THR A 188 -3.53 -9.40 -12.00
CA THR A 188 -4.23 -8.09 -11.92
C THR A 188 -5.50 -8.19 -11.06
N SER A 189 -6.24 -9.29 -11.16
CA SER A 189 -7.41 -9.61 -10.33
C SER A 189 -7.08 -9.77 -8.84
N ASN A 190 -5.97 -10.42 -8.49
CA ASN A 190 -5.51 -10.51 -7.10
C ASN A 190 -5.12 -9.13 -6.57
N LEU A 191 -4.34 -8.34 -7.33
CA LEU A 191 -3.98 -6.97 -6.96
C LEU A 191 -5.22 -6.10 -6.69
N MET A 192 -6.20 -6.13 -7.60
CA MET A 192 -7.45 -5.37 -7.43
C MET A 192 -8.24 -5.81 -6.21
N ALA A 193 -8.41 -7.12 -6.00
CA ALA A 193 -9.15 -7.64 -4.86
C ALA A 193 -8.44 -7.37 -3.52
N LYS A 194 -7.10 -7.45 -3.48
CA LYS A 194 -6.27 -6.99 -2.35
C LYS A 194 -6.53 -5.52 -2.03
N TRP A 195 -6.58 -4.63 -3.02
CA TRP A 195 -6.88 -3.20 -2.81
C TRP A 195 -8.30 -2.93 -2.33
N MET A 196 -9.32 -3.56 -2.92
CA MET A 196 -10.72 -3.46 -2.45
C MET A 196 -10.84 -3.91 -0.98
N SER A 197 -10.30 -5.09 -0.67
CA SER A 197 -10.21 -5.67 0.68
C SER A 197 -9.54 -4.72 1.68
N THR A 198 -8.44 -4.08 1.26
CA THR A 198 -7.61 -3.18 2.07
C THR A 198 -8.34 -1.89 2.40
N ILE A 199 -8.87 -1.20 1.38
CA ILE A 199 -9.59 0.06 1.55
C ILE A 199 -10.82 -0.16 2.43
N HIS A 200 -11.57 -1.23 2.22
CA HIS A 200 -12.68 -1.62 3.10
C HIS A 200 -12.21 -1.85 4.54
N SER A 201 -11.24 -2.75 4.75
CA SER A 201 -10.82 -3.18 6.09
C SER A 201 -10.25 -2.02 6.93
N TYR A 202 -9.43 -1.16 6.34
CA TYR A 202 -8.84 -0.04 7.08
C TYR A 202 -9.81 1.14 7.25
N LEU A 203 -10.52 1.55 6.21
CA LEU A 203 -11.22 2.84 6.17
C LEU A 203 -12.75 2.79 6.40
N MET A 204 -13.42 1.64 6.20
CA MET A 204 -14.88 1.59 6.38
C MET A 204 -15.26 1.54 7.87
N LYS A 205 -15.98 2.56 8.32
CA LYS A 205 -16.58 2.63 9.66
C LYS A 205 -17.84 1.75 9.67
N HIS A 206 -17.86 0.69 10.50
CA HIS A 206 -19.09 -0.07 10.72
C HIS A 206 -20.04 0.76 11.60
N SER A 207 -21.27 1.01 11.12
CA SER A 207 -22.27 1.94 11.67
C SER A 207 -22.87 1.56 13.03
N LYS A 208 -22.22 0.69 13.82
CA LYS A 208 -22.73 0.19 15.10
C LYS A 208 -22.24 0.96 16.33
N ASP A 209 -21.50 2.05 16.16
CA ASP A 209 -20.94 2.82 17.27
C ASP A 209 -20.96 4.34 17.02
N ASP A 210 -22.17 4.87 16.89
CA ASP A 210 -22.49 6.31 16.74
C ASP A 210 -22.09 7.15 17.98
N SER A 211 -21.57 6.51 19.04
CA SER A 211 -21.13 7.16 20.28
C SER A 211 -19.80 7.91 20.16
N ARG A 212 -19.03 7.69 19.09
CA ARG A 212 -17.60 8.06 19.00
C ARG A 212 -17.28 9.37 18.26
N ARG A 213 -18.24 10.28 18.08
CA ARG A 213 -17.94 11.61 17.54
C ARG A 213 -17.06 12.39 18.52
N SER A 214 -15.93 12.90 18.05
CA SER A 214 -15.05 13.78 18.85
C SER A 214 -15.81 15.04 19.28
N TYR A 215 -15.71 15.43 20.56
CA TYR A 215 -16.41 16.60 21.12
C TYR A 215 -16.21 17.85 20.26
N PHE A 216 -14.97 18.08 19.80
CA PHE A 216 -14.61 19.21 18.93
C PHE A 216 -15.34 19.18 17.57
N MET A 217 -15.57 18.00 17.00
CA MET A 217 -16.32 17.86 15.75
C MET A 217 -17.83 18.08 15.95
N VAL A 218 -18.36 17.77 17.14
CA VAL A 218 -19.73 18.12 17.53
C VAL A 218 -19.85 19.64 17.74
N GLU A 219 -18.93 20.24 18.49
CA GLU A 219 -18.86 21.68 18.79
C GLU A 219 -18.80 22.54 17.52
N HIS A 220 -18.09 22.07 16.48
CA HIS A 220 -17.97 22.74 15.19
C HIS A 220 -18.90 22.22 14.07
N ASN A 221 -19.85 21.33 14.36
CA ASN A 221 -20.78 20.73 13.39
C ASN A 221 -20.09 20.06 12.17
N ILE A 222 -18.93 19.44 12.40
CA ILE A 222 -18.08 18.81 11.37
C ILE A 222 -18.55 17.37 11.18
N ASP A 223 -19.21 17.06 10.07
CA ASP A 223 -19.69 15.69 9.88
C ASP A 223 -18.57 14.69 9.49
N ASP A 224 -18.72 13.48 10.03
CA ASP A 224 -17.73 12.40 10.01
C ASP A 224 -18.32 11.08 9.47
N THR A 225 -19.51 11.14 8.87
CA THR A 225 -20.20 10.05 8.16
C THR A 225 -19.53 9.65 6.84
N SER A 226 -18.77 10.56 6.22
CA SER A 226 -18.21 10.38 4.87
C SER A 226 -17.31 9.15 4.80
N SER A 227 -17.85 8.09 4.18
CA SER A 227 -17.14 6.85 3.90
C SER A 227 -16.40 6.94 2.56
N PRO A 228 -15.29 6.20 2.37
CA PRO A 228 -14.61 6.16 1.08
C PRO A 228 -15.51 5.56 -0.02
N SER A 229 -15.24 5.95 -1.26
CA SER A 229 -15.88 5.40 -2.45
C SER A 229 -14.84 4.77 -3.37
N LEU A 230 -15.19 3.72 -4.11
CA LEU A 230 -14.29 3.08 -5.07
C LEU A 230 -14.97 2.88 -6.43
N TYR A 231 -14.28 3.27 -7.50
CA TYR A 231 -14.60 2.88 -8.87
C TYR A 231 -13.48 2.01 -9.44
N CYS A 232 -13.84 0.95 -10.16
CA CYS A 232 -12.90 0.18 -10.97
C CYS A 232 -12.86 0.80 -12.36
N VAL A 233 -11.67 1.14 -12.87
CA VAL A 233 -11.55 1.83 -14.16
C VAL A 233 -10.61 1.05 -15.09
N GLY A 234 -11.19 0.35 -16.05
CA GLY A 234 -10.45 -0.39 -17.07
C GLY A 234 -10.04 0.54 -18.21
N THR A 235 -8.75 0.81 -18.36
CA THR A 235 -8.25 1.66 -19.45
C THR A 235 -8.05 0.86 -20.74
N ARG A 236 -7.89 1.57 -21.86
CA ARG A 236 -7.79 1.06 -23.23
C ARG A 236 -9.11 0.55 -23.83
N GLY A 237 -10.18 1.29 -23.61
CA GLY A 237 -11.47 1.08 -24.28
C GLY A 237 -11.36 1.10 -25.82
N ASP A 238 -10.34 1.75 -26.40
CA ASP A 238 -10.01 1.77 -27.83
C ASP A 238 -9.80 0.37 -28.44
N LYS A 239 -9.45 -0.62 -27.60
CA LYS A 239 -9.07 -1.97 -28.04
C LYS A 239 -10.18 -3.00 -27.90
N LEU A 240 -11.37 -2.58 -27.50
CA LEU A 240 -12.45 -3.46 -27.06
C LEU A 240 -13.76 -3.11 -27.79
N ASN A 241 -14.44 -4.12 -28.32
CA ASN A 241 -15.85 -3.95 -28.72
C ASN A 241 -16.75 -3.94 -27.48
N GLU A 242 -17.97 -3.43 -27.61
CA GLU A 242 -18.91 -3.27 -26.48
C GLU A 242 -19.23 -4.60 -25.77
N GLU A 243 -19.31 -5.70 -26.53
CA GLU A 243 -19.48 -7.06 -25.98
C GLU A 243 -18.35 -7.42 -25.01
N ARG A 244 -17.08 -7.20 -25.38
CA ARG A 244 -15.93 -7.49 -24.53
C ARG A 244 -15.80 -6.49 -23.38
N LYS A 245 -16.16 -5.21 -23.55
CA LYS A 245 -16.24 -4.25 -22.44
C LYS A 245 -17.21 -4.73 -21.37
N GLU A 246 -18.40 -5.16 -21.78
CA GLU A 246 -19.45 -5.66 -20.89
C GLU A 246 -19.12 -7.03 -20.26
N GLU A 247 -18.43 -7.91 -20.99
CA GLU A 247 -17.86 -9.14 -20.42
C GLU A 247 -16.85 -8.81 -19.30
N ILE A 248 -15.94 -7.86 -19.54
CA ILE A 248 -14.95 -7.41 -18.56
C ILE A 248 -15.63 -6.74 -17.35
N LYS A 249 -16.66 -5.91 -17.54
CA LYS A 249 -17.46 -5.36 -16.41
C LYS A 249 -17.98 -6.48 -15.51
N LYS A 250 -18.63 -7.50 -16.08
CA LYS A 250 -19.13 -8.69 -15.35
C LYS A 250 -18.02 -9.50 -14.67
N GLN A 251 -16.88 -9.67 -15.35
CA GLN A 251 -15.71 -10.35 -14.80
C GLN A 251 -15.15 -9.63 -13.57
N ILE A 252 -15.05 -8.30 -13.58
CA ILE A 252 -14.60 -7.51 -12.42
C ILE A 252 -15.66 -7.52 -11.31
N GLN A 253 -16.95 -7.36 -11.63
CA GLN A 253 -18.06 -7.49 -10.68
C GLN A 253 -18.02 -8.85 -9.94
N SER A 254 -17.64 -9.94 -10.61
CA SER A 254 -17.50 -11.27 -10.00
C SER A 254 -16.43 -11.37 -8.90
N LEU A 255 -15.44 -10.45 -8.86
CA LEU A 255 -14.40 -10.44 -7.83
C LEU A 255 -14.92 -10.01 -6.46
N TYR A 256 -15.87 -9.07 -6.44
CA TYR A 256 -16.42 -8.49 -5.21
C TYR A 256 -17.87 -8.92 -4.91
N GLN A 257 -18.58 -9.57 -5.84
CA GLN A 257 -19.92 -10.10 -5.59
C GLN A 257 -19.93 -11.02 -4.35
N LYS A 258 -20.83 -10.75 -3.40
CA LYS A 258 -20.98 -11.48 -2.11
C LYS A 258 -19.75 -11.40 -1.19
N LYS A 259 -18.83 -10.46 -1.39
CA LYS A 259 -17.74 -10.14 -0.45
C LYS A 259 -18.19 -9.09 0.57
N GLU A 260 -17.60 -9.11 1.76
CA GLU A 260 -17.81 -8.09 2.81
C GLU A 260 -17.57 -6.66 2.28
N PHE A 261 -16.63 -6.51 1.35
CA PHE A 261 -16.24 -5.23 0.76
C PHE A 261 -17.06 -4.77 -0.45
N SER A 262 -18.16 -5.45 -0.81
CA SER A 262 -18.94 -5.10 -2.02
C SER A 262 -19.48 -3.67 -2.01
N ASP A 263 -19.97 -3.18 -0.86
CA ASP A 263 -20.67 -1.89 -0.73
C ASP A 263 -19.77 -0.64 -0.95
N LEU A 264 -18.45 -0.85 -0.91
CA LEU A 264 -17.43 0.15 -1.21
C LEU A 264 -17.37 0.49 -2.71
N ILE A 265 -17.59 -0.50 -3.58
CA ILE A 265 -17.51 -0.32 -5.03
C ILE A 265 -18.81 0.30 -5.53
N LYS A 266 -18.70 1.35 -6.34
CA LYS A 266 -19.84 2.05 -6.94
C LYS A 266 -20.13 1.56 -8.36
N ASP A 267 -19.13 1.51 -9.24
CA ASP A 267 -19.23 0.79 -10.52
C ASP A 267 -17.87 0.36 -11.11
N VAL A 268 -17.92 -0.37 -12.23
CA VAL A 268 -16.83 -0.70 -13.13
C VAL A 268 -17.02 0.05 -14.46
N LEU A 269 -16.17 1.04 -14.74
CA LEU A 269 -16.15 1.79 -16.00
C LEU A 269 -15.01 1.29 -16.89
N ILE A 270 -15.22 1.28 -18.21
CA ILE A 270 -14.19 0.91 -19.20
C ILE A 270 -14.00 2.10 -20.13
N VAL A 271 -12.80 2.71 -20.14
CA VAL A 271 -12.55 4.04 -20.71
C VAL A 271 -11.55 4.03 -21.87
N ASP A 272 -11.92 4.64 -22.97
CA ASP A 272 -11.05 5.01 -24.09
C ASP A 272 -10.46 6.41 -23.87
N ASN A 273 -9.30 6.46 -23.19
CA ASN A 273 -8.55 7.70 -23.00
C ASN A 273 -8.06 8.35 -24.32
N THR A 274 -8.09 7.66 -25.46
CA THR A 274 -7.63 8.21 -26.75
C THR A 274 -8.62 9.22 -27.35
N THR A 275 -9.90 9.11 -26.98
CA THR A 275 -10.96 10.09 -27.31
C THR A 275 -10.84 11.40 -26.53
N SER A 276 -9.95 11.47 -25.54
CA SER A 276 -10.07 12.48 -24.51
C SER A 276 -9.72 13.90 -24.97
N GLY A 277 -10.48 14.88 -24.47
CA GLY A 277 -10.38 16.28 -24.86
C GLY A 277 -10.98 16.63 -26.23
N ARG A 278 -11.78 15.73 -26.83
CA ARG A 278 -12.47 15.95 -28.12
C ARG A 278 -13.85 16.62 -28.00
N GLY A 279 -14.35 16.87 -26.80
CA GLY A 279 -15.67 17.48 -26.57
C GLY A 279 -16.78 16.43 -26.71
N GLU A 280 -17.73 16.67 -27.62
CA GLU A 280 -18.87 15.75 -27.85
C GLU A 280 -18.45 14.36 -28.37
N ASP A 281 -17.26 14.24 -28.98
CA ASP A 281 -16.64 12.98 -29.43
C ASP A 281 -15.77 12.28 -28.34
N GLU A 282 -15.85 12.70 -27.06
CA GLU A 282 -15.17 12.02 -25.94
C GLU A 282 -16.00 10.82 -25.43
N ASP A 283 -15.33 9.74 -25.00
CA ASP A 283 -15.98 8.56 -24.40
C ASP A 283 -16.91 8.96 -23.24
N PRO A 284 -18.23 8.68 -23.34
CA PRO A 284 -19.20 9.02 -22.29
C PRO A 284 -18.82 8.51 -20.90
N SER A 285 -18.06 7.41 -20.81
CA SER A 285 -17.56 6.81 -19.56
C SER A 285 -16.58 7.72 -18.82
N ILE A 286 -15.92 8.66 -19.51
CA ILE A 286 -15.05 9.69 -18.89
C ILE A 286 -15.92 10.81 -18.30
N THR A 287 -16.98 11.22 -19.01
CA THR A 287 -17.94 12.22 -18.54
C THR A 287 -18.79 11.71 -17.37
N GLU A 288 -19.21 10.44 -17.40
CA GLU A 288 -19.83 9.72 -16.28
C GLU A 288 -18.91 9.73 -15.04
N LEU A 289 -17.62 9.45 -15.24
CA LEU A 289 -16.64 9.48 -14.16
C LEU A 289 -16.42 10.89 -13.57
N ARG A 290 -16.48 11.97 -14.38
CA ARG A 290 -16.48 13.34 -13.84
C ARG A 290 -17.70 13.59 -12.97
N GLY A 291 -18.91 13.30 -13.48
CA GLY A 291 -20.15 13.44 -12.72
C GLY A 291 -20.15 12.66 -11.40
N ALA A 292 -19.64 11.43 -11.39
CA ALA A 292 -19.47 10.63 -10.19
C ALA A 292 -18.50 11.25 -9.16
N ILE A 293 -17.43 11.92 -9.62
CA ILE A 293 -16.52 12.67 -8.74
C ILE A 293 -17.20 13.94 -8.22
N ASP A 294 -17.96 14.66 -9.05
CA ASP A 294 -18.67 15.88 -8.68
C ASP A 294 -19.77 15.59 -7.64
N ASP A 295 -20.56 14.53 -7.83
CA ASP A 295 -21.50 14.00 -6.82
C ASP A 295 -20.78 13.62 -5.52
N PHE A 296 -19.65 12.95 -5.60
CA PHE A 296 -18.87 12.61 -4.40
C PHE A 296 -18.32 13.86 -3.69
N ILE A 297 -17.88 14.87 -4.43
CA ILE A 297 -17.43 16.17 -3.89
C ILE A 297 -18.59 16.88 -3.19
N ASN A 298 -19.79 16.90 -3.79
CA ASN A 298 -21.00 17.46 -3.17
C ASN A 298 -21.40 16.72 -1.88
N ASN A 299 -21.22 15.40 -1.83
CA ASN A 299 -21.41 14.58 -0.63
C ASN A 299 -20.25 14.70 0.40
N LEU A 300 -19.10 15.27 0.01
CA LEU A 300 -17.96 15.56 0.89
C LEU A 300 -17.95 16.98 1.47
N VAL A 301 -18.99 17.80 1.27
CA VAL A 301 -19.02 19.20 1.73
C VAL A 301 -19.08 19.30 3.27
N VAL A 302 -17.90 19.30 3.89
CA VAL A 302 -17.71 19.56 5.31
C VAL A 302 -17.71 21.08 5.54
N LYS A 303 -18.70 21.58 6.30
CA LYS A 303 -18.67 22.97 6.79
C LYS A 303 -17.45 23.16 7.70
N THR A 304 -16.60 24.13 7.35
CA THR A 304 -15.38 24.47 8.11
C THR A 304 -15.28 25.98 8.28
N PRO A 305 -14.65 26.48 9.37
CA PRO A 305 -14.42 27.92 9.54
C PRO A 305 -13.52 28.49 8.44
N VAL A 306 -13.85 29.67 7.91
CA VAL A 306 -13.05 30.37 6.88
C VAL A 306 -11.59 30.58 7.33
N ASN A 307 -11.37 30.73 8.64
CA ASN A 307 -10.05 30.81 9.28
C ASN A 307 -9.16 29.60 8.98
N TRP A 308 -9.72 28.39 8.84
CA TRP A 308 -8.96 27.18 8.47
C TRP A 308 -8.46 27.26 7.03
N PHE A 309 -9.29 27.78 6.11
CA PHE A 309 -8.89 28.01 4.73
C PHE A 309 -7.82 29.11 4.64
N LEU A 310 -7.96 30.22 5.38
CA LEU A 310 -6.91 31.23 5.50
C LEU A 310 -5.59 30.62 6.02
N PHE A 311 -5.65 29.81 7.09
CA PHE A 311 -4.51 29.10 7.65
C PHE A 311 -3.82 28.21 6.60
N ARG A 312 -4.57 27.40 5.84
CA ARG A 312 -4.04 26.61 4.71
C ARG A 312 -3.33 27.49 3.67
N LYS A 313 -3.91 28.64 3.29
CA LYS A 313 -3.31 29.59 2.33
C LYS A 313 -1.99 30.15 2.85
N VAL A 314 -1.92 30.53 4.13
CA VAL A 314 -0.69 31.06 4.74
C VAL A 314 0.40 30.00 4.79
N LEU A 315 0.06 28.73 5.09
CA LEU A 315 1.00 27.60 5.01
C LEU A 315 1.54 27.40 3.58
N GLN A 316 0.68 27.45 2.57
CA GLN A 316 1.10 27.36 1.16
C GLN A 316 2.03 28.54 0.78
N GLU A 317 1.75 29.76 1.24
CA GLU A 317 2.59 30.95 1.04
C GLU A 317 3.90 31.00 1.84
N LEU A 318 4.21 29.97 2.63
CA LEU A 318 5.57 29.77 3.13
C LEU A 318 6.51 29.30 2.00
N LYS A 319 5.99 28.60 0.99
CA LYS A 319 6.75 27.90 -0.06
C LYS A 319 7.86 26.99 0.53
N GLN A 320 7.59 26.38 1.70
CA GLN A 320 8.48 25.48 2.45
C GLN A 320 7.93 24.05 2.45
N ASN A 321 8.81 23.04 2.51
CA ASN A 321 8.42 21.63 2.53
C ASN A 321 8.00 21.13 3.93
N ILE A 322 8.60 21.66 5.00
CA ILE A 322 8.35 21.31 6.40
C ILE A 322 8.37 22.58 7.25
N ILE A 323 7.51 22.65 8.26
CA ILE A 323 7.62 23.58 9.40
C ILE A 323 7.55 22.84 10.74
N SER A 324 7.83 23.51 11.86
CA SER A 324 7.54 22.94 13.18
C SER A 324 6.06 23.06 13.53
N VAL A 325 5.58 22.20 14.43
CA VAL A 325 4.23 22.29 15.02
C VAL A 325 4.06 23.60 15.82
N SER A 326 5.13 24.15 16.40
CA SER A 326 5.10 25.45 17.09
C SER A 326 4.90 26.61 16.11
N ASP A 327 5.53 26.58 14.93
CA ASP A 327 5.28 27.56 13.89
C ASP A 327 3.85 27.41 13.34
N ALA A 328 3.37 26.18 13.14
CA ALA A 328 2.00 25.91 12.73
C ALA A 328 0.97 26.46 13.75
N ILE A 329 1.21 26.29 15.05
CA ILE A 329 0.37 26.86 16.11
C ILE A 329 0.36 28.39 16.03
N ALA A 330 1.52 29.04 15.94
CA ALA A 330 1.61 30.50 15.86
C ALA A 330 0.94 31.07 14.58
N ILE A 331 1.03 30.36 13.45
CA ILE A 331 0.33 30.71 12.21
C ILE A 331 -1.20 30.51 12.36
N GLY A 332 -1.63 29.47 13.09
CA GLY A 332 -3.03 29.25 13.44
C GLY A 332 -3.60 30.36 14.31
N GLU A 333 -2.89 30.75 15.37
CA GLU A 333 -3.27 31.87 16.25
C GLU A 333 -3.36 33.19 15.46
N ALA A 334 -2.40 33.47 14.57
CA ALA A 334 -2.42 34.63 13.67
C ALA A 334 -3.54 34.57 12.61
N CYS A 335 -4.13 33.39 12.37
CA CYS A 335 -5.33 33.19 11.56
C CYS A 335 -6.61 33.08 12.40
N HIS A 336 -6.56 33.40 13.70
CA HIS A 336 -7.66 33.31 14.67
C HIS A 336 -8.23 31.87 14.80
N ILE A 337 -7.34 30.89 14.88
CA ILE A 337 -7.60 29.51 15.32
C ILE A 337 -6.95 29.33 16.71
N PRO A 338 -7.66 28.90 17.76
CA PRO A 338 -7.04 28.72 19.07
C PRO A 338 -5.93 27.66 19.04
N ALA A 339 -4.82 27.90 19.73
CA ALA A 339 -3.62 27.03 19.70
C ALA A 339 -3.89 25.54 19.96
N ARG A 340 -4.84 25.23 20.85
CA ARG A 340 -5.28 23.87 21.18
C ARG A 340 -5.97 23.13 20.02
N ASP A 341 -6.56 23.88 19.09
CA ASP A 341 -7.42 23.39 18.01
C ASP A 341 -6.64 23.19 16.70
N VAL A 342 -5.52 23.92 16.52
CA VAL A 342 -4.64 23.83 15.34
C VAL A 342 -4.21 22.41 14.98
N PRO A 343 -3.84 21.50 15.92
CA PRO A 343 -3.48 20.13 15.55
C PRO A 343 -4.66 19.32 14.99
N VAL A 344 -5.91 19.69 15.31
CA VAL A 344 -7.11 19.09 14.72
C VAL A 344 -7.29 19.60 13.28
N VAL A 345 -7.01 20.87 13.02
CA VAL A 345 -6.98 21.45 11.66
C VAL A 345 -5.88 20.79 10.80
N LEU A 346 -4.71 20.51 11.40
CA LEU A 346 -3.65 19.74 10.75
C LEU A 346 -4.08 18.28 10.47
N LYS A 347 -4.77 17.62 11.40
CA LYS A 347 -5.36 16.28 11.19
C LYS A 347 -6.38 16.30 10.05
N PHE A 348 -7.25 17.30 9.99
CA PHE A 348 -8.23 17.46 8.90
C PHE A 348 -7.55 17.62 7.54
N TYR A 349 -6.53 18.49 7.42
CA TYR A 349 -5.78 18.63 6.17
C TYR A 349 -4.87 17.44 5.85
N HIS A 350 -4.52 16.60 6.84
CA HIS A 350 -3.91 15.30 6.61
C HIS A 350 -4.90 14.27 6.06
N GLU A 351 -6.13 14.19 6.60
CA GLU A 351 -7.20 13.34 6.08
C GLU A 351 -7.61 13.70 4.64
N LEU A 352 -7.48 14.97 4.25
CA LEU A 352 -7.68 15.46 2.88
C LEU A 352 -6.44 15.31 1.97
N GLY A 353 -5.32 14.78 2.47
CA GLY A 353 -4.09 14.59 1.68
C GLY A 353 -3.41 15.90 1.23
N VAL A 354 -3.69 17.03 1.88
CA VAL A 354 -3.13 18.37 1.56
C VAL A 354 -1.73 18.53 2.16
N LEU A 355 -1.54 18.00 3.36
CA LEU A 355 -0.28 17.99 4.12
C LEU A 355 -0.12 16.64 4.83
N LEU A 356 1.04 16.35 5.42
CA LEU A 356 1.23 15.16 6.24
C LEU A 356 1.62 15.56 7.68
N PHE A 357 0.91 14.98 8.65
CA PHE A 357 1.09 15.26 10.07
C PHE A 357 1.02 13.95 10.87
N TYR A 358 2.15 13.54 11.45
CA TYR A 358 2.30 12.24 12.11
C TYR A 358 2.62 12.40 13.61
N PRO A 359 1.66 12.87 14.45
CA PRO A 359 1.88 13.20 15.86
C PRO A 359 2.23 12.00 16.77
N LYS A 360 2.30 10.78 16.22
CA LYS A 360 2.59 9.53 16.94
C LYS A 360 3.97 8.92 16.55
N ILE A 361 4.72 9.53 15.61
CA ILE A 361 6.10 9.15 15.25
C ILE A 361 7.06 10.09 15.98
N LYS A 362 7.97 9.56 16.80
CA LYS A 362 8.79 10.32 17.77
C LYS A 362 9.49 11.54 17.14
N SER A 363 10.32 11.33 16.13
CA SER A 363 10.96 12.37 15.30
C SER A 363 9.99 13.40 14.72
N LEU A 364 8.87 12.95 14.14
CA LEU A 364 7.95 13.81 13.40
C LEU A 364 6.86 14.46 14.28
N THR A 365 6.76 14.12 15.57
CA THR A 365 5.79 14.72 16.52
C THR A 365 5.82 16.25 16.57
N LYS A 366 6.96 16.86 16.22
CA LYS A 366 7.19 18.31 16.22
C LYS A 366 7.18 18.92 14.81
N LYS A 367 6.84 18.17 13.76
CA LYS A 367 6.94 18.61 12.35
C LYS A 367 5.60 18.49 11.63
N VAL A 368 5.38 19.42 10.70
CA VAL A 368 4.28 19.39 9.72
C VAL A 368 4.90 19.41 8.34
N ILE A 369 4.61 18.38 7.53
CA ILE A 369 5.11 18.25 6.16
C ILE A 369 4.08 18.94 5.25
N LEU A 370 4.43 20.13 4.76
CA LEU A 370 3.54 20.96 3.93
C LEU A 370 3.49 20.53 2.46
N SER A 371 4.48 19.74 2.01
CA SER A 371 4.53 19.19 0.65
C SER A 371 4.53 17.67 0.67
N PRO A 372 3.36 17.02 0.55
CA PRO A 372 3.26 15.56 0.46
C PRO A 372 4.07 14.99 -0.70
N LYS A 373 4.07 15.68 -1.87
CA LYS A 373 4.85 15.28 -3.04
C LYS A 373 6.35 15.21 -2.74
N TRP A 374 6.95 16.30 -2.25
CA TRP A 374 8.39 16.32 -1.91
C TRP A 374 8.75 15.21 -0.91
N PHE A 375 7.87 14.91 0.05
CA PHE A 375 8.13 13.90 1.06
C PHE A 375 8.07 12.47 0.51
N VAL A 376 7.07 12.19 -0.34
CA VAL A 376 6.91 10.92 -1.04
C VAL A 376 8.06 10.71 -2.04
N ASP A 377 8.43 11.73 -2.82
CA ASP A 377 9.61 11.73 -3.69
C ASP A 377 10.91 11.51 -2.89
N THR A 378 11.02 12.10 -1.70
CA THR A 378 12.17 11.93 -0.80
C THR A 378 12.31 10.51 -0.28
N ILE A 379 11.22 9.90 0.22
CA ILE A 379 11.20 8.46 0.56
C ILE A 379 11.56 7.64 -0.69
N GLY A 380 11.02 8.03 -1.85
CA GLY A 380 11.24 7.41 -3.15
C GLY A 380 12.68 7.13 -3.53
N LYS A 381 13.62 7.99 -3.11
CA LYS A 381 15.06 7.89 -3.40
C LYS A 381 15.71 6.57 -2.95
N VAL A 382 15.15 5.85 -1.97
CA VAL A 382 15.68 4.54 -1.52
C VAL A 382 15.26 3.37 -2.41
N PHE A 383 14.25 3.56 -3.27
CA PHE A 383 13.76 2.51 -4.14
C PHE A 383 14.58 2.48 -5.44
N PRO A 384 15.05 1.31 -5.91
CA PRO A 384 15.89 1.19 -7.10
C PRO A 384 15.07 1.29 -8.40
N LEU A 385 14.38 2.42 -8.60
CA LEU A 385 13.40 2.61 -9.68
C LEU A 385 14.00 3.15 -10.99
N GLU A 386 15.13 3.87 -10.93
CA GLU A 386 15.78 4.48 -12.10
C GLU A 386 16.92 3.60 -12.64
N LYS A 387 17.13 3.64 -13.97
CA LYS A 387 18.27 2.99 -14.65
C LYS A 387 19.62 3.73 -14.44
N GLY A 388 19.85 4.29 -13.25
CA GLY A 388 21.15 4.81 -12.84
C GLY A 388 21.99 3.73 -12.14
N TRP A 389 23.13 3.35 -12.73
CA TRP A 389 24.09 2.46 -12.07
C TRP A 389 24.86 3.21 -10.97
N ARG A 390 24.45 3.02 -9.72
CA ARG A 390 25.33 3.22 -8.56
C ARG A 390 25.86 1.85 -8.14
N GLY A 391 27.08 1.53 -8.59
CA GLY A 391 27.74 0.27 -8.24
C GLY A 391 28.26 0.22 -6.80
N GLY A 392 28.77 -0.94 -6.39
CA GLY A 392 29.45 -1.14 -5.11
C GLY A 392 28.61 -1.79 -4.00
N LYS A 393 29.29 -2.22 -2.92
CA LYS A 393 28.74 -3.14 -1.90
C LYS A 393 27.43 -2.65 -1.29
N LYS A 394 27.31 -1.36 -0.95
CA LYS A 394 26.09 -0.77 -0.34
C LYS A 394 24.82 -1.06 -1.17
N TRP A 395 24.89 -0.85 -2.49
CA TRP A 395 23.76 -1.02 -3.41
C TRP A 395 23.48 -2.48 -3.74
N TYR A 396 24.52 -3.32 -3.76
CA TYR A 396 24.34 -4.77 -3.85
C TYR A 396 23.56 -5.32 -2.65
N LEU A 397 23.94 -4.93 -1.43
CA LEU A 397 23.25 -5.30 -0.19
C LEU A 397 21.79 -4.86 -0.19
N LEU A 398 21.51 -3.62 -0.59
CA LEU A 398 20.14 -3.12 -0.67
C LEU A 398 19.28 -3.87 -1.70
N ARG A 399 19.81 -4.13 -2.91
CA ARG A 399 19.03 -4.70 -4.02
C ARG A 399 18.83 -6.22 -3.93
N ASN A 400 19.80 -6.97 -3.40
CA ASN A 400 19.79 -8.44 -3.41
C ASN A 400 19.54 -9.06 -2.02
N LYS A 401 19.88 -8.34 -0.95
CA LYS A 401 19.68 -8.79 0.45
C LYS A 401 18.69 -7.89 1.21
N GLY A 402 18.22 -6.79 0.63
CA GLY A 402 17.29 -5.86 1.28
C GLY A 402 17.92 -5.05 2.42
N ILE A 403 19.25 -5.04 2.54
CA ILE A 403 19.97 -4.43 3.66
C ILE A 403 20.37 -2.99 3.32
N LEU A 404 19.72 -2.04 3.99
CA LEU A 404 19.97 -0.60 3.91
C LEU A 404 20.96 -0.19 5.01
N VAL A 405 22.21 0.06 4.63
CA VAL A 405 23.29 0.49 5.54
C VAL A 405 23.30 2.02 5.76
N GLN A 406 23.76 2.47 6.92
CA GLN A 406 23.78 3.89 7.31
C GLN A 406 24.48 4.79 6.30
N SER A 407 25.66 4.37 5.84
CA SER A 407 26.45 5.11 4.85
C SER A 407 25.76 5.23 3.48
N LEU A 408 24.67 4.49 3.22
CA LEU A 408 23.85 4.61 2.00
C LEU A 408 22.67 5.55 2.21
N TYR A 409 21.88 5.39 3.29
CA TYR A 409 20.73 6.27 3.49
C TYR A 409 21.14 7.72 3.78
N GLN A 410 22.29 7.93 4.41
CA GLN A 410 22.89 9.26 4.55
C GLN A 410 23.25 9.87 3.19
N GLU A 411 23.88 9.10 2.28
CA GLU A 411 24.19 9.53 0.90
C GLU A 411 22.94 9.88 0.08
N LEU A 412 21.88 9.07 0.21
CA LEU A 412 20.60 9.26 -0.49
C LEU A 412 19.82 10.50 -0.06
N TRP A 413 19.88 10.83 1.24
CA TRP A 413 19.02 11.85 1.84
C TRP A 413 19.74 13.12 2.29
N GLN A 414 21.07 13.21 2.16
CA GLN A 414 21.90 14.38 2.51
C GLN A 414 21.34 15.72 1.99
N SER A 415 20.80 15.73 0.76
CA SER A 415 20.28 16.91 0.07
C SER A 415 18.76 17.09 0.20
N SER A 416 18.05 16.27 0.98
CA SER A 416 16.58 16.30 1.04
C SER A 416 16.02 17.46 1.85
N GLY A 417 16.75 18.00 2.83
CA GLY A 417 16.24 19.02 3.76
C GLY A 417 15.52 18.45 5.00
N ILE A 418 15.61 17.14 5.22
CA ILE A 418 15.18 16.42 6.42
C ILE A 418 16.33 15.50 6.86
N ASP A 419 16.45 15.25 8.16
CA ASP A 419 17.47 14.33 8.67
C ASP A 419 17.20 12.90 8.19
N PRO A 420 18.18 12.21 7.56
CA PRO A 420 18.05 10.82 7.12
C PRO A 420 17.56 9.86 8.22
N GLU A 421 17.91 10.10 9.48
CA GLU A 421 17.51 9.26 10.62
C GLU A 421 16.00 9.39 10.93
N GLU A 422 15.36 10.53 10.63
CA GLU A 422 13.90 10.71 10.80
C GLU A 422 13.11 9.92 9.76
N ILE A 423 13.65 9.78 8.53
CA ILE A 423 13.05 8.92 7.50
C ILE A 423 13.18 7.46 7.92
N ILE A 424 14.32 7.06 8.48
CA ILE A 424 14.52 5.72 9.06
C ILE A 424 13.56 5.47 10.23
N GLU A 425 13.39 6.41 11.16
CA GLU A 425 12.40 6.27 12.25
C GLU A 425 10.98 6.08 11.70
N LEU A 426 10.58 6.81 10.65
CA LEU A 426 9.27 6.63 10.00
C LEU A 426 9.14 5.26 9.31
N LEU A 427 10.17 4.80 8.58
CA LEU A 427 10.15 3.49 7.94
C LEU A 427 10.08 2.35 8.98
N VAL A 428 10.78 2.48 10.10
CA VAL A 428 10.70 1.52 11.22
C VAL A 428 9.34 1.60 11.91
N HIS A 429 8.78 2.79 12.12
CA HIS A 429 7.47 2.97 12.76
C HIS A 429 6.33 2.33 11.96
N PHE A 430 6.32 2.51 10.62
CA PHE A 430 5.36 1.84 9.73
C PHE A 430 5.73 0.38 9.40
N ARG A 431 6.77 -0.18 10.04
CA ARG A 431 7.28 -1.55 9.85
C ARG A 431 7.74 -1.86 8.42
N LEU A 432 8.09 -0.82 7.66
CA LEU A 432 8.68 -0.95 6.33
C LEU A 432 10.15 -1.35 6.40
N ALA A 433 10.83 -0.95 7.49
CA ALA A 433 12.19 -1.35 7.82
C ALA A 433 12.28 -1.98 9.21
N ALA A 434 13.26 -2.85 9.45
CA ALA A 434 13.63 -3.38 10.76
C ALA A 434 15.13 -3.19 11.01
N PRO A 435 15.57 -2.71 12.20
CA PRO A 435 16.98 -2.73 12.56
C PRO A 435 17.48 -4.19 12.65
N VAL A 436 18.61 -4.47 12.02
CA VAL A 436 19.25 -5.80 11.98
C VAL A 436 20.77 -5.65 12.09
N GLN A 437 21.48 -6.76 12.22
CA GLN A 437 22.91 -6.84 11.96
C GLN A 437 23.18 -8.06 11.07
N THR A 438 24.04 -7.89 10.08
CA THR A 438 24.50 -8.95 9.17
C THR A 438 26.02 -8.97 9.12
N GLU A 439 26.59 -10.14 8.88
CA GLU A 439 28.06 -10.36 8.83
C GLU A 439 28.68 -9.75 7.56
N ASP A 440 27.84 -9.41 6.59
CA ASP A 440 28.18 -8.80 5.31
C ASP A 440 28.68 -7.33 5.39
N TYR A 441 28.60 -6.66 6.54
CA TYR A 441 29.00 -5.25 6.66
C TYR A 441 29.62 -4.91 8.03
N ASP A 442 30.11 -3.67 8.15
CA ASP A 442 30.66 -3.15 9.40
C ASP A 442 29.58 -3.13 10.49
N SER A 443 29.73 -4.01 11.48
CA SER A 443 28.84 -4.15 12.64
C SER A 443 28.69 -2.89 13.50
N THR A 444 29.60 -1.92 13.39
CA THR A 444 29.47 -0.61 14.06
C THR A 444 28.52 0.34 13.33
N SER A 445 28.21 0.06 12.06
CA SER A 445 27.25 0.81 11.25
C SER A 445 25.81 0.35 11.52
N LYS A 446 24.84 1.27 11.49
CA LYS A 446 23.43 0.87 11.56
C LYS A 446 23.01 0.18 10.26
N GLN A 447 22.35 -0.96 10.37
CA GLN A 447 21.81 -1.72 9.24
C GLN A 447 20.30 -1.95 9.40
N TYR A 448 19.55 -1.89 8.29
CA TYR A 448 18.10 -2.06 8.29
C TYR A 448 17.64 -3.00 7.19
N PHE A 449 16.84 -4.00 7.52
CA PHE A 449 16.18 -4.87 6.56
C PHE A 449 14.91 -4.20 6.02
N LEU A 450 14.85 -3.99 4.70
CA LEU A 450 13.79 -3.34 3.93
C LEU A 450 13.32 -4.30 2.82
N PRO A 451 12.48 -5.31 3.11
CA PRO A 451 12.11 -6.34 2.14
C PRO A 451 11.37 -5.80 0.91
N ALA A 452 10.76 -4.61 1.00
CA ALA A 452 10.04 -3.98 -0.10
C ALA A 452 10.92 -3.63 -1.33
N VAL A 453 12.25 -3.52 -1.22
CA VAL A 453 13.12 -3.26 -2.40
C VAL A 453 13.58 -4.52 -3.15
N LEU A 454 13.35 -5.71 -2.59
CA LEU A 454 13.75 -6.99 -3.19
C LEU A 454 12.90 -7.33 -4.43
N GLN A 455 13.31 -8.35 -5.19
CA GLN A 455 12.51 -8.91 -6.28
C GLN A 455 11.42 -9.87 -5.75
N GLY A 456 10.38 -10.12 -6.55
CA GLY A 456 9.36 -11.12 -6.25
C GLY A 456 9.80 -12.57 -6.54
N TYR A 457 9.61 -13.48 -5.59
CA TYR A 457 9.72 -14.93 -5.78
C TYR A 457 8.53 -15.47 -6.57
N THR A 458 8.82 -16.17 -7.68
CA THR A 458 7.83 -16.63 -8.68
C THR A 458 7.69 -18.16 -8.78
N GLY A 459 8.50 -18.92 -8.02
CA GLY A 459 8.51 -20.39 -7.98
C GLY A 459 7.43 -21.01 -7.06
N ASP A 460 7.63 -22.28 -6.70
CA ASP A 460 6.70 -23.05 -5.85
C ASP A 460 6.83 -22.65 -4.37
N PRO A 461 5.77 -22.16 -3.69
CA PRO A 461 5.82 -21.87 -2.27
C PRO A 461 6.20 -23.08 -1.39
N ASN A 462 6.03 -24.32 -1.88
CA ASN A 462 6.34 -25.55 -1.16
C ASN A 462 7.80 -26.02 -1.29
N GLU A 463 8.57 -25.44 -2.23
CA GLU A 463 10.01 -25.64 -2.36
C GLU A 463 10.68 -25.29 -1.03
N VAL A 464 11.59 -26.13 -0.54
CA VAL A 464 12.35 -25.90 0.72
C VAL A 464 13.77 -26.42 0.57
N ARG A 465 14.71 -25.84 1.33
CA ARG A 465 16.11 -26.30 1.39
C ARG A 465 16.15 -27.78 1.79
N LEU A 466 16.74 -28.62 0.94
CA LEU A 466 16.86 -30.07 1.15
C LEU A 466 17.74 -30.40 2.37
N GLY A 467 17.59 -31.61 2.90
CA GLY A 467 18.34 -32.10 4.07
C GLY A 467 17.69 -31.80 5.43
N TYR A 468 16.41 -31.42 5.45
CA TYR A 468 15.66 -31.34 6.71
C TYR A 468 15.29 -32.75 7.20
N GLU A 469 15.38 -32.95 8.52
CA GLU A 469 15.02 -34.17 9.25
C GLU A 469 13.53 -34.15 9.62
N LEU A 470 12.99 -32.99 10.00
CA LEU A 470 11.56 -32.79 10.29
C LEU A 470 10.99 -31.57 9.56
N ARG A 471 9.72 -31.66 9.15
CA ARG A 471 8.93 -30.55 8.60
C ARG A 471 7.51 -30.61 9.16
N ALA A 472 7.03 -29.53 9.74
CA ALA A 472 5.63 -29.42 10.16
C ALA A 472 4.72 -29.26 8.93
N SER A 473 3.43 -29.60 9.02
CA SER A 473 2.50 -29.29 7.92
C SER A 473 2.41 -27.76 7.75
N PRO A 474 2.26 -27.21 6.54
CA PRO A 474 2.18 -25.77 6.37
C PRO A 474 1.02 -25.13 7.16
N VAL A 475 1.22 -23.90 7.60
CA VAL A 475 0.20 -23.10 8.29
C VAL A 475 -0.06 -21.82 7.52
N HIS A 476 -1.33 -21.49 7.32
CA HIS A 476 -1.75 -20.33 6.54
C HIS A 476 -2.30 -19.23 7.46
N ILE A 477 -1.69 -18.06 7.38
CA ILE A 477 -2.21 -16.82 7.95
C ILE A 477 -3.18 -16.22 6.92
N THR A 478 -4.47 -16.24 7.22
CA THR A 478 -5.59 -15.86 6.34
C THR A 478 -6.34 -14.65 6.89
N PHE A 479 -7.14 -13.96 6.07
CA PHE A 479 -7.94 -12.79 6.46
C PHE A 479 -9.42 -12.97 6.06
N SER A 480 -10.36 -12.31 6.75
CA SER A 480 -11.82 -12.47 6.55
C SER A 480 -12.27 -12.21 5.11
N THR A 481 -11.64 -11.25 4.45
CA THR A 481 -11.87 -10.85 3.05
C THR A 481 -11.38 -11.89 2.03
N GLY A 482 -10.52 -12.82 2.45
CA GLY A 482 -9.89 -13.85 1.62
C GLY A 482 -8.60 -13.43 0.90
N TYR A 483 -8.00 -12.29 1.27
CA TYR A 483 -6.80 -11.74 0.62
C TYR A 483 -5.81 -11.17 1.64
N VAL A 484 -4.50 -11.34 1.41
CA VAL A 484 -3.44 -10.68 2.19
C VAL A 484 -3.42 -9.19 1.81
N PRO A 485 -3.52 -8.23 2.74
CA PRO A 485 -3.42 -6.81 2.40
C PRO A 485 -2.04 -6.47 1.79
N PRO A 486 -1.93 -5.61 0.76
CA PRO A 486 -0.66 -5.13 0.25
C PRO A 486 0.18 -4.57 1.38
N GLY A 487 1.49 -4.83 1.38
CA GLY A 487 2.35 -4.38 2.46
C GLY A 487 2.22 -5.12 3.79
N PHE A 488 1.30 -6.08 3.96
CA PHE A 488 1.21 -6.84 5.22
C PHE A 488 2.36 -7.82 5.36
N PHE A 489 2.70 -8.56 4.29
CA PHE A 489 3.80 -9.53 4.31
C PHE A 489 5.14 -8.87 4.65
N THR A 490 5.49 -7.77 3.96
CA THR A 490 6.74 -7.05 4.21
C THR A 490 6.81 -6.50 5.64
N ARG A 491 5.69 -6.01 6.19
CA ARG A 491 5.59 -5.58 7.60
C ARG A 491 5.63 -6.71 8.62
N LEU A 492 5.17 -7.90 8.26
CA LEU A 492 5.31 -9.10 9.08
C LEU A 492 6.77 -9.56 9.12
N ALA A 493 7.43 -9.64 7.95
CA ALA A 493 8.82 -10.06 7.85
C ALA A 493 9.78 -9.13 8.62
N THR A 494 9.63 -7.81 8.52
CA THR A 494 10.38 -6.85 9.36
C THR A 494 10.08 -7.04 10.84
N THR A 495 8.83 -7.24 11.24
CA THR A 495 8.48 -7.43 12.65
C THR A 495 9.03 -8.73 13.22
N VAL A 496 9.07 -9.82 12.44
CA VAL A 496 9.75 -11.07 12.81
C VAL A 496 11.27 -10.86 12.92
N ALA A 497 11.88 -10.12 12.00
CA ALA A 497 13.31 -9.76 12.05
C ALA A 497 13.73 -8.94 13.29
N THR A 498 12.77 -8.32 14.01
CA THR A 498 13.06 -7.62 15.28
C THR A 498 12.99 -8.49 16.54
N ASN A 499 12.70 -9.80 16.43
CA ASN A 499 12.65 -10.67 17.60
C ASN A 499 14.04 -11.22 17.97
N ALA A 500 14.45 -11.08 19.24
CA ALA A 500 15.76 -11.54 19.71
C ALA A 500 16.00 -13.07 19.66
N SER A 501 14.95 -13.86 19.44
CA SER A 501 15.03 -15.33 19.25
C SER A 501 15.25 -15.73 17.79
N VAL A 502 15.35 -14.75 16.88
CA VAL A 502 15.36 -14.94 15.42
C VAL A 502 16.61 -14.33 14.79
N LYS A 503 17.27 -15.07 13.89
CA LYS A 503 18.25 -14.54 12.93
C LYS A 503 17.61 -14.53 11.53
N LEU A 504 17.95 -13.53 10.73
CA LEU A 504 17.53 -13.41 9.33
C LEU A 504 18.52 -14.17 8.43
N ASN A 505 18.04 -15.14 7.65
CA ASN A 505 18.91 -16.06 6.91
C ASN A 505 19.34 -15.45 5.57
N ILE A 506 20.40 -14.63 5.63
CA ILE A 506 20.90 -13.82 4.51
C ILE A 506 22.42 -13.99 4.27
N ASP A 507 23.17 -14.44 5.27
CA ASP A 507 24.65 -14.48 5.23
C ASP A 507 25.22 -15.86 4.84
N ASP A 508 24.36 -16.88 4.66
CA ASP A 508 24.74 -18.22 4.20
C ASP A 508 24.48 -18.38 2.69
N ASP A 509 25.53 -18.56 1.88
CA ASP A 509 25.45 -18.82 0.44
C ASP A 509 24.72 -20.13 0.08
N THR A 510 24.44 -21.00 1.06
CA THR A 510 23.65 -22.23 0.92
C THR A 510 22.21 -22.11 1.44
N ALA A 511 21.80 -20.93 1.93
CA ALA A 511 20.41 -20.63 2.28
C ALA A 511 19.59 -20.19 1.05
N ALA A 512 18.26 -20.29 1.16
CA ALA A 512 17.36 -19.80 0.11
C ALA A 512 17.43 -18.26 0.02
N PRO A 513 17.50 -17.65 -1.17
CA PRO A 513 17.57 -16.20 -1.30
C PRO A 513 16.34 -15.48 -0.72
N VAL A 514 16.52 -14.21 -0.35
CA VAL A 514 15.47 -13.38 0.23
C VAL A 514 14.72 -12.56 -0.83
N TYR A 515 13.39 -12.50 -0.72
CA TYR A 515 12.50 -11.90 -1.73
C TYR A 515 11.41 -11.02 -1.09
N ARG A 516 10.80 -10.15 -1.91
CA ARG A 516 9.69 -9.24 -1.56
C ARG A 516 8.55 -9.96 -0.82
N ASN A 517 8.23 -11.17 -1.28
CA ASN A 517 7.12 -12.01 -0.84
C ASN A 517 7.58 -13.36 -0.25
N ARG A 518 8.88 -13.57 0.01
CA ARG A 518 9.41 -14.81 0.60
C ARG A 518 10.68 -14.56 1.42
N VAL A 519 10.68 -14.92 2.70
CA VAL A 519 11.82 -14.69 3.62
C VAL A 519 12.05 -15.92 4.50
N CYS A 520 13.32 -16.26 4.74
CA CYS A 520 13.76 -17.33 5.64
C CYS A 520 14.40 -16.77 6.92
N PHE A 521 14.16 -17.42 8.05
CA PHE A 521 14.62 -17.03 9.38
C PHE A 521 15.02 -18.25 10.20
N SER A 522 16.19 -18.25 10.84
CA SER A 522 16.52 -19.23 11.87
C SER A 522 15.95 -18.80 13.24
N TYR A 523 15.37 -19.73 13.97
CA TYR A 523 14.78 -19.55 15.30
C TYR A 523 15.47 -20.42 16.34
N GLY A 524 15.91 -19.82 17.45
CA GLY A 524 16.57 -20.52 18.55
C GLY A 524 18.04 -20.88 18.31
N CYS A 525 18.62 -21.63 19.25
CA CYS A 525 19.96 -22.24 19.14
C CYS A 525 19.98 -23.61 19.86
N PRO A 526 20.22 -24.74 19.16
CA PRO A 526 20.30 -24.87 17.70
C PRO A 526 19.06 -24.33 16.99
N SER A 527 19.19 -24.06 15.69
CA SER A 527 18.17 -23.32 14.93
C SER A 527 17.22 -24.23 14.16
N ASP A 528 15.92 -23.97 14.31
CA ASP A 528 14.89 -24.39 13.36
C ASP A 528 14.62 -23.26 12.35
N ASP A 529 14.42 -23.57 11.08
CA ASP A 529 14.15 -22.57 10.05
C ASP A 529 12.65 -22.33 9.89
N ILE A 530 12.26 -21.05 9.85
CA ILE A 530 10.94 -20.54 9.52
C ILE A 530 11.00 -19.93 8.12
N VAL A 531 10.19 -20.43 7.19
CA VAL A 531 9.99 -19.81 5.88
C VAL A 531 8.60 -19.17 5.84
N LEU A 532 8.55 -17.87 5.53
CA LEU A 532 7.32 -17.12 5.30
C LEU A 532 7.18 -16.81 3.81
N THR A 533 6.03 -17.12 3.21
CA THR A 533 5.75 -16.84 1.78
C THR A 533 4.35 -16.25 1.59
N ASP A 534 4.20 -15.07 0.98
CA ASP A 534 2.89 -14.57 0.53
C ASP A 534 2.45 -15.31 -0.75
N ILE A 535 1.35 -16.06 -0.64
CA ILE A 535 0.68 -16.78 -1.72
C ILE A 535 -0.62 -16.07 -2.15
N ASN A 536 -0.68 -14.75 -1.96
CA ASN A 536 -1.76 -13.79 -2.27
C ASN A 536 -3.05 -13.93 -1.43
N GLN A 537 -3.49 -15.16 -1.19
CA GLN A 537 -4.72 -15.48 -0.43
C GLN A 537 -4.43 -15.75 1.05
N ALA A 538 -3.18 -16.11 1.35
CA ALA A 538 -2.66 -16.35 2.68
C ALA A 538 -1.15 -16.04 2.70
N ILE A 539 -0.58 -15.89 3.90
CA ILE A 539 0.87 -16.06 4.10
C ILE A 539 1.07 -17.49 4.59
N GLN A 540 1.79 -18.29 3.80
CA GLN A 540 2.22 -19.64 4.14
C GLN A 540 3.40 -19.58 5.11
N VAL A 541 3.37 -20.45 6.11
CA VAL A 541 4.40 -20.63 7.13
C VAL A 541 4.83 -22.09 7.08
N ASP A 542 6.10 -22.31 6.76
CA ASP A 542 6.78 -23.59 6.86
C ASP A 542 7.80 -23.55 8.00
N VAL A 543 7.92 -24.66 8.74
CA VAL A 543 8.92 -24.82 9.81
C VAL A 543 9.68 -26.12 9.59
N LEU A 544 11.00 -26.05 9.66
CA LEU A 544 11.96 -27.05 9.20
C LEU A 544 13.05 -27.27 10.27
N ARG A 545 13.40 -28.53 10.56
CA ARG A 545 14.52 -28.88 11.44
C ARG A 545 15.60 -29.63 10.67
N TYR A 546 16.87 -29.23 10.82
CA TYR A 546 18.03 -29.81 10.14
C TYR A 546 18.87 -30.75 11.03
N VAL A 547 18.32 -31.20 12.16
CA VAL A 547 18.94 -32.18 13.07
C VAL A 547 17.90 -33.21 13.57
N PRO A 548 18.28 -34.47 13.83
CA PRO A 548 17.38 -35.46 14.42
C PRO A 548 16.79 -35.01 15.76
N GLU A 549 15.53 -35.36 16.04
CA GLU A 549 14.79 -34.88 17.23
C GLU A 549 15.54 -35.12 18.55
N GLY A 550 16.20 -36.27 18.70
CA GLY A 550 16.98 -36.64 19.88
C GLY A 550 18.30 -35.90 20.06
N LEU A 551 18.74 -35.10 19.08
CA LEU A 551 19.93 -34.24 19.19
C LEU A 551 19.57 -32.76 19.44
N HIS A 552 18.29 -32.40 19.45
CA HIS A 552 17.85 -31.04 19.73
C HIS A 552 17.38 -30.89 21.20
N PRO A 553 17.81 -29.85 21.94
CA PRO A 553 17.45 -29.68 23.36
C PRO A 553 15.97 -29.33 23.60
N VAL A 554 15.23 -28.96 22.55
CA VAL A 554 13.80 -28.59 22.62
C VAL A 554 13.01 -29.40 21.56
N PRO A 555 11.95 -30.14 21.93
CA PRO A 555 11.15 -30.90 20.97
C PRO A 555 10.59 -30.03 19.84
N PHE A 556 10.59 -30.52 18.60
CA PHE A 556 10.19 -29.76 17.41
C PHE A 556 8.77 -29.21 17.49
N LYS A 557 7.87 -30.03 18.04
CA LYS A 557 6.50 -29.65 18.41
C LYS A 557 6.42 -28.44 19.35
N THR A 558 7.33 -28.32 20.31
CA THR A 558 7.39 -27.18 21.23
C THR A 558 7.83 -25.92 20.51
N VAL A 559 8.82 -26.04 19.62
CA VAL A 559 9.30 -24.92 18.79
C VAL A 559 8.20 -24.45 17.83
N CYS A 560 7.49 -25.36 17.15
CA CYS A 560 6.34 -25.03 16.29
C CYS A 560 5.26 -24.22 17.05
N LEU A 561 4.93 -24.62 18.29
CA LEU A 561 3.96 -23.90 19.13
C LEU A 561 4.48 -22.50 19.55
N GLN A 562 5.77 -22.35 19.85
CA GLN A 562 6.37 -21.05 20.17
C GLN A 562 6.41 -20.12 18.95
N ILE A 563 6.76 -20.64 17.77
CA ILE A 563 6.73 -19.91 16.50
C ILE A 563 5.31 -19.43 16.19
N LEU A 564 4.29 -20.23 16.50
CA LEU A 564 2.88 -19.84 16.33
C LEU A 564 2.46 -18.70 17.26
N GLU A 565 3.01 -18.63 18.48
CA GLU A 565 2.78 -17.53 19.43
C GLU A 565 3.51 -16.26 18.99
N LEU A 566 4.79 -16.37 18.61
CA LEU A 566 5.60 -15.32 17.99
C LEU A 566 4.91 -14.69 16.78
N LEU A 567 4.45 -15.49 15.82
CA LEU A 567 3.80 -14.99 14.61
C LEU A 567 2.47 -14.30 14.91
N ASN A 568 1.72 -14.74 15.94
CA ASN A 568 0.53 -14.03 16.38
C ASN A 568 0.84 -12.66 16.96
N GLU A 569 1.87 -12.54 17.81
CA GLU A 569 2.33 -11.23 18.29
C GLU A 569 2.80 -10.33 17.15
N CYS A 570 3.60 -10.87 16.23
CA CYS A 570 4.14 -10.11 15.10
C CYS A 570 3.02 -9.62 14.17
N CYS A 571 1.99 -10.43 13.90
CA CYS A 571 0.83 -9.96 13.16
C CYS A 571 0.02 -8.89 13.92
N GLN A 572 -0.26 -9.07 15.22
CA GLN A 572 -0.98 -8.07 16.01
C GLN A 572 -0.24 -6.73 15.99
N LYS A 573 1.09 -6.75 16.17
CA LYS A 573 1.97 -5.59 16.08
C LYS A 573 1.86 -4.87 14.73
N VAL A 574 1.65 -5.59 13.61
CA VAL A 574 1.42 -5.02 12.27
C VAL A 574 0.02 -4.41 12.14
N GLU A 575 -1.01 -5.11 12.62
CA GLU A 575 -2.41 -4.64 12.62
C GLU A 575 -2.55 -3.33 13.43
N ASP A 576 -1.97 -3.30 14.64
CA ASP A 576 -1.97 -2.13 15.53
C ASP A 576 -1.30 -0.90 14.88
N THR A 577 -0.17 -1.09 14.20
CA THR A 577 0.59 -0.01 13.54
C THR A 577 -0.24 0.75 12.50
N LEU A 578 -1.23 0.12 11.87
CA LEU A 578 -2.10 0.78 10.88
C LEU A 578 -3.41 1.31 11.50
N ASP A 579 -4.05 0.55 12.40
CA ASP A 579 -5.26 1.00 13.13
C ASP A 579 -5.04 2.34 13.87
N ILE A 580 -3.84 2.52 14.44
CA ILE A 580 -3.43 3.72 15.18
C ILE A 580 -3.52 5.01 14.35
N TYR A 581 -3.39 4.97 13.02
CA TYR A 581 -3.48 6.16 12.16
C TYR A 581 -4.84 6.32 11.49
N HIS A 582 -5.47 5.23 11.05
CA HIS A 582 -6.71 5.32 10.27
C HIS A 582 -8.00 5.36 11.11
N ARG A 583 -7.99 4.94 12.38
CA ARG A 583 -9.22 4.80 13.20
C ARG A 583 -9.23 5.50 14.57
N ARG A 584 -8.09 5.95 15.11
CA ARG A 584 -8.03 6.49 16.49
C ARG A 584 -7.68 7.97 16.57
N ASP A 585 -8.70 8.79 16.82
CA ASP A 585 -8.55 10.22 17.09
C ASP A 585 -7.72 10.48 18.37
N PRO A 586 -6.73 11.39 18.35
CA PRO A 586 -5.88 11.66 19.50
C PRO A 586 -6.55 12.44 20.64
N TYR A 587 -7.75 13.02 20.44
CA TYR A 587 -8.43 13.83 21.46
C TYR A 587 -9.55 13.10 22.22
N MET A 588 -9.84 11.83 21.88
CA MET A 588 -10.70 10.95 22.67
C MET A 588 -9.96 10.40 23.90
N LEU A 589 -9.66 11.29 24.86
CA LEU A 589 -9.38 10.90 26.24
C LEU A 589 -10.64 10.28 26.86
N LEU A 590 -10.46 9.17 27.58
CA LEU A 590 -11.51 8.25 28.07
C LEU A 590 -12.26 7.46 26.97
N GLY A 591 -11.59 6.41 26.46
CA GLY A 591 -12.25 5.28 25.80
C GLY A 591 -11.53 3.97 26.16
N LEU A 592 -12.21 3.05 26.85
CA LEU A 592 -11.64 1.74 27.20
C LEU A 592 -11.32 0.91 25.95
N TYR A 593 -10.34 0.01 26.07
CA TYR A 593 -9.78 -0.81 24.98
C TYR A 593 -10.84 -1.65 24.24
N ALA A 594 -11.52 -1.05 23.27
CA ALA A 594 -12.38 -1.73 22.31
C ALA A 594 -11.51 -2.52 21.32
N TYR A 595 -11.06 -3.71 21.75
CA TYR A 595 -10.41 -4.70 20.90
C TYR A 595 -11.32 -5.06 19.72
N GLN A 596 -11.13 -4.40 18.57
CA GLN A 596 -11.78 -4.83 17.33
C GLN A 596 -11.22 -6.22 17.00
N LYS A 597 -12.11 -7.21 16.91
CA LYS A 597 -11.72 -8.61 16.68
C LYS A 597 -10.94 -8.70 15.38
N SER A 598 -9.68 -9.12 15.45
CA SER A 598 -8.78 -9.25 14.29
C SER A 598 -9.48 -10.00 13.15
N SER A 599 -9.36 -9.46 11.94
CA SER A 599 -9.85 -10.08 10.71
C SER A 599 -9.02 -11.29 10.30
N ARG A 600 -7.84 -11.46 10.91
CA ARG A 600 -6.88 -12.53 10.64
C ARG A 600 -7.24 -13.83 11.36
N LYS A 601 -7.00 -14.95 10.70
CA LYS A 601 -7.09 -16.30 11.28
C LYS A 601 -5.92 -17.18 10.83
N ILE A 602 -5.40 -17.96 11.76
CA ILE A 602 -4.49 -19.06 11.48
C ILE A 602 -5.32 -20.27 11.05
N GLN A 603 -4.94 -20.93 9.94
CA GLN A 603 -5.55 -22.16 9.46
C GLN A 603 -4.47 -23.21 9.17
N TYR A 604 -4.65 -24.41 9.70
CA TYR A 604 -3.70 -25.53 9.55
C TYR A 604 -4.01 -26.28 8.25
N VAL A 605 -3.01 -26.44 7.36
CA VAL A 605 -3.19 -27.14 6.09
C VAL A 605 -3.33 -28.65 6.33
N CYS A 606 -4.29 -29.26 5.66
CA CYS A 606 -4.77 -30.61 5.90
C CYS A 606 -4.26 -31.59 4.82
N GLN A 607 -3.35 -32.49 5.21
CA GLN A 607 -2.63 -33.44 4.34
C GLN A 607 -3.43 -34.70 4.00
N CYS A 608 -4.77 -34.68 4.14
CA CYS A 608 -5.64 -35.83 3.95
C CYS A 608 -5.88 -36.24 2.47
N SER A 609 -5.17 -35.63 1.53
CA SER A 609 -5.29 -35.88 0.09
C SER A 609 -4.06 -35.33 -0.63
N PRO A 610 -3.53 -36.03 -1.65
CA PRO A 610 -2.63 -35.44 -2.65
C PRO A 610 -3.44 -34.61 -3.67
N SER A 611 -4.34 -33.75 -3.18
CA SER A 611 -5.10 -32.81 -4.01
C SER A 611 -4.24 -31.59 -4.33
N SER A 612 -4.42 -31.02 -5.52
CA SER A 612 -3.82 -29.72 -5.86
C SER A 612 -4.52 -28.55 -5.14
N GLU A 613 -5.75 -28.74 -4.65
CA GLU A 613 -6.47 -27.75 -3.86
C GLU A 613 -6.07 -27.79 -2.39
N VAL A 614 -5.72 -26.61 -1.83
CA VAL A 614 -5.42 -26.47 -0.40
C VAL A 614 -6.68 -26.73 0.42
N HIS A 615 -6.60 -27.71 1.31
CA HIS A 615 -7.65 -28.01 2.28
C HIS A 615 -7.19 -27.63 3.69
N TYR A 616 -8.12 -27.24 4.57
CA TYR A 616 -7.82 -26.90 5.96
C TYR A 616 -8.44 -27.87 6.94
N ILE A 617 -7.78 -28.04 8.09
CA ILE A 617 -8.36 -28.68 9.27
C ILE A 617 -9.45 -27.75 9.81
N ASN A 618 -10.61 -28.29 10.18
CA ASN A 618 -11.72 -27.51 10.71
C ASN A 618 -11.45 -27.05 12.15
N ASP A 619 -11.99 -25.88 12.55
CA ASP A 619 -11.56 -25.12 13.74
C ASP A 619 -11.70 -25.94 15.05
N PHE A 620 -10.63 -26.66 15.41
CA PHE A 620 -10.44 -27.34 16.68
C PHE A 620 -9.88 -26.35 17.71
N ASP A 621 -10.49 -26.26 18.88
CA ASP A 621 -10.01 -25.37 19.94
C ASP A 621 -8.79 -25.97 20.63
N ALA A 622 -7.62 -25.73 20.04
CA ALA A 622 -6.31 -26.25 20.46
C ALA A 622 -5.87 -25.78 21.87
N LYS A 623 -6.65 -24.92 22.55
CA LYS A 623 -6.44 -24.53 23.95
C LYS A 623 -7.34 -25.29 24.94
N LYS A 624 -8.32 -26.09 24.49
CA LYS A 624 -9.37 -26.70 25.34
C LYS A 624 -9.38 -28.23 25.46
N GLN A 625 -8.54 -28.98 24.73
CA GLN A 625 -8.56 -30.45 24.81
C GLN A 625 -7.54 -31.05 25.80
N THR A 626 -7.99 -32.16 26.41
CA THR A 626 -7.29 -32.99 27.41
C THR A 626 -7.14 -34.45 26.94
N CYS A 627 -7.39 -34.73 25.66
CA CYS A 627 -7.34 -36.07 25.08
C CYS A 627 -6.00 -36.31 24.37
N PHE A 628 -5.58 -37.58 24.29
CA PHE A 628 -4.29 -37.97 23.68
C PHE A 628 -4.33 -38.01 22.14
N ASP A 629 -5.47 -38.35 21.54
CA ASP A 629 -5.67 -38.42 20.09
C ASP A 629 -6.79 -37.47 19.61
N PRO A 630 -6.46 -36.34 18.95
CA PRO A 630 -7.45 -35.45 18.36
C PRO A 630 -8.05 -36.01 17.05
N VAL A 631 -9.35 -36.35 17.08
CA VAL A 631 -10.12 -36.75 15.89
C VAL A 631 -10.51 -35.52 15.08
N VAL A 632 -9.71 -35.16 14.09
CA VAL A 632 -9.87 -33.96 13.27
C VAL A 632 -10.68 -34.20 12.00
N TYR A 633 -11.25 -33.11 11.46
CA TYR A 633 -12.02 -33.09 10.22
C TYR A 633 -11.37 -32.20 9.18
N CYS A 634 -11.26 -32.69 7.94
CA CYS A 634 -10.98 -31.85 6.77
C CYS A 634 -12.23 -31.04 6.40
N LYS A 635 -12.12 -29.72 6.20
CA LYS A 635 -13.26 -28.86 5.81
C LYS A 635 -13.97 -29.33 4.52
N MET A 636 -13.26 -29.98 3.60
CA MET A 636 -13.82 -30.52 2.35
C MET A 636 -14.22 -31.99 2.45
N LYS A 637 -13.35 -32.92 2.89
CA LYS A 637 -13.69 -34.36 2.93
C LYS A 637 -14.70 -34.72 4.02
N ARG A 638 -14.82 -33.92 5.10
CA ARG A 638 -15.72 -34.12 6.26
C ARG A 638 -15.61 -35.46 7.01
N THR A 639 -14.72 -36.35 6.62
CA THR A 639 -14.43 -37.59 7.34
C THR A 639 -13.59 -37.33 8.61
N PRO A 640 -13.90 -37.98 9.74
CA PRO A 640 -13.06 -37.96 10.93
C PRO A 640 -11.80 -38.82 10.72
N ARG A 641 -10.66 -38.36 11.27
CA ARG A 641 -9.39 -39.10 11.31
C ARG A 641 -8.47 -38.57 12.41
N SER A 642 -7.42 -39.31 12.75
CA SER A 642 -6.29 -38.73 13.50
C SER A 642 -5.50 -37.71 12.65
N LEU A 643 -4.76 -36.83 13.33
CA LEU A 643 -3.75 -35.96 12.73
C LEU A 643 -2.62 -36.78 12.09
N THR A 644 -1.97 -36.26 11.04
CA THR A 644 -0.65 -36.78 10.63
C THR A 644 0.41 -36.35 11.63
N ILE A 645 1.58 -37.00 11.62
CA ILE A 645 2.74 -36.61 12.45
C ILE A 645 3.06 -35.12 12.24
N ASN A 646 3.13 -34.68 10.98
CA ASN A 646 3.52 -33.33 10.60
C ASN A 646 2.44 -32.30 10.97
N GLU A 647 1.16 -32.65 10.90
CA GLU A 647 0.05 -31.81 11.37
C GLU A 647 0.02 -31.71 12.91
N SER A 648 0.39 -32.78 13.61
CA SER A 648 0.35 -32.84 15.08
C SER A 648 1.28 -31.84 15.76
N MET A 649 2.28 -31.31 15.04
CA MET A 649 3.25 -30.33 15.56
C MET A 649 2.59 -29.03 16.04
N TRP A 650 1.37 -28.72 15.57
CA TRP A 650 0.64 -27.50 15.88
C TRP A 650 -0.38 -27.62 17.02
N PHE A 651 -0.61 -28.83 17.56
CA PHE A 651 -1.66 -29.10 18.55
C PHE A 651 -1.07 -29.58 19.88
N LYS A 652 -1.67 -29.19 21.01
CA LYS A 652 -1.24 -29.68 22.34
C LYS A 652 -1.64 -31.15 22.54
N GLY A 653 -0.79 -31.93 23.20
CA GLY A 653 -0.96 -33.37 23.44
C GLY A 653 0.12 -34.22 22.77
N ASN A 654 0.50 -35.34 23.40
CA ASN A 654 1.50 -36.26 22.86
C ASN A 654 0.81 -37.39 22.09
N LEU A 655 1.13 -37.53 20.80
CA LEU A 655 0.98 -38.80 20.11
C LEU A 655 1.98 -39.79 20.71
N SER A 656 1.52 -40.98 21.08
CA SER A 656 2.39 -42.05 21.57
C SER A 656 3.30 -42.54 20.44
N GLN A 657 4.60 -42.26 20.52
CA GLN A 657 5.62 -42.82 19.63
C GLN A 657 5.90 -44.30 19.96
N GLU A 658 4.87 -45.15 19.92
CA GLU A 658 5.03 -46.60 20.02
C GLU A 658 4.53 -47.29 18.76
N LYS A 659 5.44 -48.06 18.13
CA LYS A 659 5.21 -49.00 17.02
C LYS A 659 4.80 -48.36 15.69
N HIS A 660 5.80 -47.91 14.94
CA HIS A 660 6.03 -48.52 13.63
C HIS A 660 7.52 -48.89 13.49
N GLN A 661 7.79 -50.09 12.99
CA GLN A 661 9.15 -50.51 12.62
C GLN A 661 9.50 -49.89 11.27
N GLU A 662 10.79 -49.66 11.04
CA GLU A 662 11.32 -49.34 9.72
C GLU A 662 11.13 -50.53 8.77
N THR A 663 10.35 -50.34 7.70
CA THR A 663 10.43 -51.19 6.51
C THR A 663 11.04 -50.35 5.39
N PRO A 664 12.16 -50.76 4.77
CA PRO A 664 12.78 -50.01 3.69
C PRO A 664 11.82 -49.86 2.49
N TYR A 665 11.83 -48.68 1.88
CA TYR A 665 11.11 -48.41 0.63
C TYR A 665 11.77 -49.16 -0.54
N SER A 666 11.40 -50.42 -0.75
CA SER A 666 11.75 -51.14 -1.98
C SER A 666 10.84 -50.64 -3.11
N GLY A 667 11.36 -49.81 -4.01
CA GLY A 667 10.64 -49.41 -5.21
C GLY A 667 10.32 -50.61 -6.09
N LYS A 668 9.04 -50.98 -6.17
CA LYS A 668 8.53 -51.91 -7.18
C LYS A 668 7.80 -51.12 -8.25
N THR A 669 8.35 -51.13 -9.45
CA THR A 669 7.60 -50.90 -10.68
C THR A 669 6.85 -52.19 -11.02
N ASP A 670 5.55 -52.21 -10.78
CA ASP A 670 4.71 -53.28 -11.33
C ASP A 670 4.48 -52.98 -12.82
N ASP A 671 5.09 -53.82 -13.65
CA ASP A 671 4.97 -53.85 -15.10
C ASP A 671 3.79 -54.77 -15.45
N ASP A 672 2.79 -54.27 -16.18
CA ASP A 672 1.80 -55.12 -16.84
C ASP A 672 1.52 -54.59 -18.24
N SER A 673 1.41 -55.51 -19.21
CA SER A 673 1.68 -55.21 -20.61
C SER A 673 0.69 -55.91 -21.54
N THR A 674 0.15 -55.14 -22.50
CA THR A 674 -0.62 -55.71 -23.62
C THR A 674 -0.31 -54.96 -24.92
N LYS A 675 0.65 -55.49 -25.69
CA LYS A 675 0.91 -55.11 -27.10
C LYS A 675 -0.15 -55.74 -28.04
N PRO A 676 -0.34 -55.19 -29.25
CA PRO A 676 0.40 -55.72 -30.41
C PRO A 676 1.38 -54.68 -31.01
N THR A 677 2.61 -54.99 -31.48
CA THR A 677 3.01 -55.70 -32.73
C THR A 677 2.50 -54.99 -34.00
N ILE A 678 3.24 -54.73 -35.09
CA ILE A 678 4.55 -55.17 -35.66
C ILE A 678 5.27 -53.86 -36.16
N GLN A 679 6.58 -53.66 -36.45
CA GLN A 679 7.72 -54.49 -36.94
C GLN A 679 9.09 -53.90 -36.51
N GLU A 680 10.20 -54.41 -37.05
CA GLU A 680 11.61 -54.02 -36.83
C GLU A 680 12.30 -53.56 -38.14
N VAL A 681 13.31 -52.66 -38.06
CA VAL A 681 14.51 -52.63 -38.94
C VAL A 681 15.68 -52.09 -38.12
N GLU A 682 16.86 -52.72 -38.22
CA GLU A 682 18.07 -52.35 -37.46
C GLU A 682 19.00 -51.34 -38.17
N SER A 683 19.91 -50.82 -37.34
CA SER A 683 21.04 -49.91 -37.59
C SER A 683 21.85 -50.06 -38.89
N THR A 684 22.56 -48.99 -39.27
CA THR A 684 24.05 -49.00 -39.25
C THR A 684 24.67 -47.59 -39.26
N THR A 685 25.91 -47.48 -38.78
CA THR A 685 26.70 -46.22 -38.69
C THR A 685 27.98 -46.36 -39.51
N ILE A 686 28.33 -45.36 -40.34
CA ILE A 686 29.66 -45.25 -40.99
C ILE A 686 30.16 -43.78 -40.91
N GLN A 687 31.48 -43.60 -40.85
CA GLN A 687 32.18 -42.34 -40.62
C GLN A 687 32.65 -41.63 -41.91
N SER A 688 33.01 -40.34 -41.76
CA SER A 688 34.15 -39.53 -42.29
C SER A 688 35.04 -40.02 -43.47
N PRO A 689 35.96 -39.19 -44.05
CA PRO A 689 36.35 -37.78 -43.82
C PRO A 689 36.25 -36.90 -45.12
N THR A 690 36.77 -35.66 -45.28
CA THR A 690 38.20 -35.29 -45.47
C THR A 690 38.40 -33.77 -45.76
N GLN A 691 39.45 -33.17 -45.15
CA GLN A 691 40.27 -31.96 -45.48
C GLN A 691 39.67 -30.71 -46.19
N ILE A 692 39.79 -29.49 -45.62
CA ILE A 692 40.91 -28.50 -45.68
C ILE A 692 41.18 -27.88 -47.08
N SER A 693 40.90 -26.57 -47.22
CA SER A 693 41.86 -25.57 -47.72
C SER A 693 41.40 -24.13 -47.38
N GLU A 694 42.36 -23.21 -47.26
CA GLU A 694 42.14 -21.76 -47.12
C GLU A 694 42.24 -21.09 -48.50
N SER A 695 41.56 -19.94 -48.71
CA SER A 695 42.23 -18.68 -49.09
C SER A 695 41.25 -17.58 -49.57
N ASN A 696 41.42 -16.39 -49.01
CA ASN A 696 41.41 -15.05 -49.62
C ASN A 696 40.34 -14.54 -50.63
N ASP A 697 39.96 -13.29 -50.33
CA ASP A 697 39.83 -12.13 -51.22
C ASP A 697 38.61 -11.87 -52.12
N SER A 698 38.01 -10.70 -51.81
CA SER A 698 37.70 -9.60 -52.73
C SER A 698 36.25 -9.34 -53.19
N GLN A 699 35.80 -8.14 -52.79
CA GLN A 699 35.06 -7.13 -53.55
C GLN A 699 33.62 -7.36 -54.07
N GLN A 700 32.76 -6.42 -53.64
CA GLN A 700 31.55 -5.92 -54.31
C GLN A 700 30.36 -6.91 -54.37
N LYS A 701 29.12 -6.44 -54.18
CA LYS A 701 28.60 -5.09 -54.46
C LYS A 701 27.51 -4.66 -53.49
#